data_AF-A0A0A1TYF0-F1
#
_entry.id   AF-A0A0A1TYF0-F1
#
_cell.length_a   1.000
_cell.length_b   1.000
_cell.length_c   1.000
_cell.angle_alpha   90.00
_cell.angle_beta   90.00
_cell.angle_gamma   90.00
#
_symmetry.space_group_name_H-M   'P 1'
#
loop_
_entity.id
_entity.type
_entity.pdbx_description
1 polymer ?
#
loop_
_entity_poly.entity_id
_entity_poly.type
_entity_poly.pdbx_seq_one_letter_code
_entity_poly.pdbx_strand_id
1 'polypeptide(L)'
;MMYIGELAFHSSGITSVTTPKTITLLGTQIFDSCLKLTSVDLNGLTQLTTKIFSGCTALKTISGFDGVETIDAAALTGITIPSIHLYPSLVTLNDDLSSFTNIFFHGDAQPKTVTTSLNTGLKIYVKESFTGTFGIVDVMKARCDSSHAIVLEIITDEIVNGDDCRPCETGSNSGDGVTDICEQNSGGDTPTTCSVANCQTCDIDFTTLCDTCNGTNKLSVDKTTCSANCSSGEYEMNSTTCVACSVSMCATCTKETAATKCDSCKNSLKLSSDKTACGTTCPNGEIDNNGICSKCSVKNCITCTTDPTTKCDSCNTGYNLYYNKTKCGTKCPDGEYSGTTNICNKCTVSNCKTCDTNNTKCDTCIDNNKLSADKTKCSTSCAAGEYENGNNMCTTCGVANCGSCTSSEPNKCISCTGTNKLSVDKTKCSSTCPSGQTFINNNTCISCSVSLCSVCDADSTKCEKCSATNVVQIDQLACIEKCPNGEYAKGNNKQCTKCTTMNCATCDTYDTYDVCTSCTSPYVLNTTTKLCNPPQSDCGDGKFGMTPNCENCGVENCKMCVDKTSCNKCLNGFDIYFENKCLQKCPSGYFKSQTICEKCKETYDTPCTDKECRICTIDNNKDAAVQVAIEVVMFMLFIIMI
;
A
#
# COMPACT_ATOMS: atom_id res chain seq x y z
N MET A 1 -39.21 -4.97 -3.68
CA MET A 1 -40.11 -4.93 -4.85
C MET A 1 -39.67 -6.02 -5.80
N MET A 2 -40.56 -6.96 -6.13
CA MET A 2 -40.25 -7.99 -7.12
C MET A 2 -40.83 -7.55 -8.47
N TYR A 3 -39.96 -7.51 -9.48
CA TYR A 3 -40.25 -6.91 -10.78
C TYR A 3 -39.63 -7.78 -11.88
N ILE A 4 -40.41 -8.11 -12.92
CA ILE A 4 -39.88 -8.68 -14.16
C ILE A 4 -39.77 -7.54 -15.18
N GLY A 5 -38.56 -7.32 -15.69
CA GLY A 5 -38.25 -6.25 -16.64
C GLY A 5 -38.99 -6.36 -17.97
N GLU A 6 -39.12 -5.24 -18.66
CA GLU A 6 -39.53 -5.21 -20.08
C GLU A 6 -38.61 -6.11 -20.92
N LEU A 7 -39.21 -6.87 -21.85
CA LEU A 7 -38.51 -7.81 -22.75
C LEU A 7 -37.70 -8.93 -22.07
N ALA A 8 -37.89 -9.19 -20.77
CA ALA A 8 -37.02 -10.07 -19.99
C ALA A 8 -36.83 -11.49 -20.59
N PHE A 9 -37.86 -12.03 -21.24
CA PHE A 9 -37.84 -13.33 -21.89
C PHE A 9 -38.23 -13.24 -23.38
N HIS A 10 -38.13 -12.07 -23.99
CA HIS A 10 -38.48 -11.85 -25.39
C HIS A 10 -37.71 -12.80 -26.32
N SER A 11 -38.41 -13.43 -27.27
CA SER A 11 -37.86 -14.38 -28.24
C SER A 11 -37.07 -15.55 -27.61
N SER A 12 -37.37 -15.89 -26.36
CA SER A 12 -36.64 -16.95 -25.66
C SER A 12 -37.17 -18.35 -26.02
N GLY A 13 -36.37 -19.37 -25.67
CA GLY A 13 -36.69 -20.79 -25.92
C GLY A 13 -37.53 -21.45 -24.83
N ILE A 14 -38.17 -20.69 -23.94
CA ILE A 14 -38.96 -21.24 -22.84
C ILE A 14 -40.17 -22.03 -23.34
N THR A 15 -40.54 -23.08 -22.61
CA THR A 15 -41.63 -24.00 -22.99
C THR A 15 -42.85 -23.91 -22.08
N SER A 16 -42.69 -23.42 -20.86
CA SER A 16 -43.77 -23.23 -19.89
C SER A 16 -43.47 -22.09 -18.92
N VAL A 17 -44.49 -21.41 -18.43
CA VAL A 17 -44.39 -20.36 -17.40
C VAL A 17 -45.35 -20.67 -16.25
N THR A 18 -44.86 -20.58 -15.02
CA THR A 18 -45.68 -20.58 -13.79
C THR A 18 -45.29 -19.36 -12.98
N THR A 19 -46.20 -18.41 -12.78
CA THR A 19 -45.87 -17.16 -12.09
C THR A 19 -45.98 -17.28 -10.57
N PRO A 20 -44.97 -16.87 -9.78
CA PRO A 20 -45.09 -16.84 -8.33
C PRO A 20 -45.96 -15.66 -7.86
N LYS A 21 -46.81 -15.89 -6.85
CA LYS A 21 -47.69 -14.89 -6.18
C LYS A 21 -46.95 -13.68 -5.58
N THR A 22 -45.62 -13.68 -5.59
CA THR A 22 -44.78 -12.65 -4.97
C THR A 22 -44.38 -11.54 -5.93
N ILE A 23 -44.66 -11.66 -7.23
CA ILE A 23 -44.35 -10.62 -8.22
C ILE A 23 -45.35 -9.47 -8.07
N THR A 24 -44.81 -8.26 -7.87
CA THR A 24 -45.62 -7.05 -7.60
C THR A 24 -45.68 -6.09 -8.79
N LEU A 25 -44.80 -6.23 -9.79
CA LEU A 25 -44.75 -5.38 -10.97
C LEU A 25 -44.27 -6.18 -12.20
N LEU A 26 -44.84 -5.92 -13.37
CA LEU A 26 -44.48 -6.53 -14.65
C LEU A 26 -44.12 -5.44 -15.67
N GLY A 27 -43.03 -5.64 -16.41
CA GLY A 27 -42.73 -4.89 -17.63
C GLY A 27 -43.61 -5.30 -18.81
N THR A 28 -43.45 -4.64 -19.95
CA THR A 28 -44.14 -4.98 -21.21
C THR A 28 -43.36 -6.02 -22.00
N GLN A 29 -44.02 -6.72 -22.94
CA GLN A 29 -43.38 -7.65 -23.88
C GLN A 29 -42.54 -8.76 -23.24
N ILE A 30 -42.86 -9.16 -22.00
CA ILE A 30 -42.00 -10.05 -21.20
C ILE A 30 -41.74 -11.36 -21.93
N PHE A 31 -42.79 -12.01 -22.47
CA PHE A 31 -42.69 -13.28 -23.20
C PHE A 31 -43.03 -13.12 -24.68
N ASP A 32 -42.94 -11.89 -25.23
CA ASP A 32 -43.22 -11.63 -26.63
C ASP A 32 -42.33 -12.50 -27.54
N SER A 33 -42.93 -13.07 -28.58
CA SER A 33 -42.29 -13.95 -29.57
C SER A 33 -41.64 -15.21 -28.99
N CYS A 34 -42.08 -15.73 -27.84
CA CYS A 34 -41.64 -17.03 -27.31
C CYS A 34 -42.25 -18.21 -28.12
N LEU A 35 -41.68 -18.50 -29.30
CA LEU A 35 -42.21 -19.47 -30.26
C LEU A 35 -42.23 -20.93 -29.78
N LYS A 36 -41.65 -21.24 -28.60
CA LYS A 36 -41.65 -22.58 -28.00
C LYS A 36 -42.55 -22.69 -26.77
N LEU A 37 -43.14 -21.60 -26.31
CA LEU A 37 -43.95 -21.57 -25.10
C LEU A 37 -45.28 -22.28 -25.37
N THR A 38 -45.52 -23.38 -24.66
CA THR A 38 -46.70 -24.25 -24.86
C THR A 38 -47.76 -24.12 -23.78
N SER A 39 -47.40 -23.73 -22.55
CA SER A 39 -48.34 -23.57 -21.45
C SER A 39 -47.97 -22.41 -20.54
N VAL A 40 -48.99 -21.71 -20.03
CA VAL A 40 -48.83 -20.61 -19.08
C VAL A 40 -49.83 -20.80 -17.94
N ASP A 41 -49.35 -20.70 -16.70
CA ASP A 41 -50.17 -20.60 -15.51
C ASP A 41 -50.03 -19.19 -14.91
N LEU A 42 -51.13 -18.43 -14.95
CA LEU A 42 -51.24 -17.03 -14.54
C LEU A 42 -51.57 -16.86 -13.05
N ASN A 43 -51.71 -17.95 -12.30
CA ASN A 43 -52.05 -17.90 -10.88
C ASN A 43 -51.19 -16.87 -10.11
N GLY A 44 -51.85 -15.85 -9.55
CA GLY A 44 -51.19 -14.77 -8.81
C GLY A 44 -50.85 -13.51 -9.61
N LEU A 45 -51.16 -13.45 -10.91
CA LEU A 45 -51.13 -12.20 -11.68
C LEU A 45 -52.48 -11.50 -11.66
N THR A 46 -52.45 -10.19 -11.46
CA THR A 46 -53.65 -9.33 -11.59
C THR A 46 -53.70 -8.58 -12.92
N GLN A 47 -52.59 -8.51 -13.66
CA GLN A 47 -52.51 -7.81 -14.94
C GLN A 47 -51.69 -8.58 -15.98
N LEU A 48 -52.22 -8.67 -17.20
CA LEU A 48 -51.48 -9.04 -18.40
C LEU A 48 -51.02 -7.77 -19.10
N THR A 49 -49.72 -7.48 -19.04
CA THR A 49 -49.17 -6.24 -19.57
C THR A 49 -49.12 -6.23 -21.09
N THR A 50 -48.96 -5.03 -21.65
CA THR A 50 -48.92 -4.80 -23.11
C THR A 50 -47.96 -5.79 -23.79
N LYS A 51 -48.48 -6.54 -24.77
CA LYS A 51 -47.75 -7.55 -25.56
C LYS A 51 -47.07 -8.68 -24.77
N ILE A 52 -47.50 -8.97 -23.54
CA ILE A 52 -46.85 -9.96 -22.67
C ILE A 52 -46.69 -11.35 -23.31
N PHE A 53 -47.65 -11.83 -24.12
CA PHE A 53 -47.58 -13.11 -24.87
C PHE A 53 -47.75 -12.92 -26.38
N SER A 54 -47.48 -11.73 -26.90
CA SER A 54 -47.61 -11.43 -28.32
C SER A 54 -46.76 -12.41 -29.15
N GLY A 55 -47.30 -12.96 -30.24
CA GLY A 55 -46.57 -13.86 -31.15
C GLY A 55 -46.16 -15.22 -30.55
N CYS A 56 -46.68 -15.63 -29.40
CA CYS A 56 -46.45 -16.97 -28.83
C CYS A 56 -47.26 -18.05 -29.57
N THR A 57 -46.87 -18.36 -30.82
CA THR A 57 -47.64 -19.22 -31.73
C THR A 57 -47.68 -20.71 -31.36
N ALA A 58 -46.90 -21.16 -30.38
CA ALA A 58 -46.91 -22.55 -29.90
C ALA A 58 -47.79 -22.74 -28.65
N LEU A 59 -48.39 -21.67 -28.14
CA LEU A 59 -49.14 -21.67 -26.89
C LEU A 59 -50.43 -22.47 -27.07
N LYS A 60 -50.61 -23.50 -26.24
CA LYS A 60 -51.75 -24.42 -26.28
C LYS A 60 -52.72 -24.21 -25.13
N THR A 61 -52.20 -23.82 -23.96
CA THR A 61 -53.02 -23.63 -22.76
C THR A 61 -52.59 -22.40 -21.98
N ILE A 62 -53.57 -21.67 -21.45
CA ILE A 62 -53.39 -20.59 -20.48
C ILE A 62 -54.39 -20.82 -19.36
N SER A 63 -53.91 -21.02 -18.13
CA SER A 63 -54.72 -21.26 -16.92
C SER A 63 -54.56 -20.13 -15.90
N GLY A 64 -55.44 -20.06 -14.89
CA GLY A 64 -55.32 -19.12 -13.76
C GLY A 64 -55.81 -17.70 -14.05
N PHE A 65 -56.85 -17.55 -14.88
CA PHE A 65 -57.46 -16.25 -15.22
C PHE A 65 -58.38 -15.69 -14.12
N ASP A 66 -58.73 -16.49 -13.12
CA ASP A 66 -59.66 -16.14 -12.04
C ASP A 66 -59.21 -14.90 -11.23
N GLY A 67 -57.91 -14.63 -11.17
CA GLY A 67 -57.35 -13.44 -10.52
C GLY A 67 -57.03 -12.25 -11.43
N VAL A 68 -57.23 -12.35 -12.75
CA VAL A 68 -56.79 -11.32 -13.71
C VAL A 68 -57.81 -10.17 -13.79
N GLU A 69 -57.40 -8.98 -13.38
CA GLU A 69 -58.23 -7.78 -13.36
C GLU A 69 -58.06 -6.90 -14.62
N THR A 70 -56.89 -6.95 -15.26
CA THR A 70 -56.58 -6.12 -16.43
C THR A 70 -55.86 -6.90 -17.52
N ILE A 71 -56.33 -6.77 -18.77
CA ILE A 71 -55.64 -7.26 -19.96
C ILE A 71 -55.33 -6.06 -20.86
N ASP A 72 -54.04 -5.73 -20.98
CA ASP A 72 -53.57 -4.60 -21.78
C ASP A 72 -53.62 -4.86 -23.30
N ALA A 73 -53.42 -3.79 -24.08
CA ALA A 73 -53.41 -3.87 -25.54
C ALA A 73 -52.38 -4.89 -26.07
N ALA A 74 -52.83 -5.73 -27.00
CA ALA A 74 -52.05 -6.75 -27.70
C ALA A 74 -51.34 -7.78 -26.80
N ALA A 75 -51.73 -7.90 -25.54
CA ALA A 75 -51.23 -8.90 -24.60
C ALA A 75 -51.32 -10.34 -25.14
N LEU A 76 -52.36 -10.65 -25.92
CA LEU A 76 -52.69 -11.98 -26.45
C LEU A 76 -52.71 -12.03 -28.00
N THR A 77 -52.16 -11.04 -28.69
CA THR A 77 -52.14 -11.03 -30.17
C THR A 77 -51.18 -12.07 -30.74
N GLY A 78 -51.58 -12.79 -31.78
CA GLY A 78 -50.70 -13.74 -32.50
C GLY A 78 -50.47 -15.06 -31.76
N ILE A 79 -51.30 -15.40 -30.78
CA ILE A 79 -51.39 -16.77 -30.25
C ILE A 79 -52.39 -17.58 -31.07
N THR A 80 -52.41 -18.90 -30.89
CA THR A 80 -53.19 -19.82 -31.75
C THR A 80 -54.30 -20.57 -31.02
N ILE A 81 -54.58 -20.23 -29.76
CA ILE A 81 -55.65 -20.87 -28.99
C ILE A 81 -56.99 -20.33 -29.48
N PRO A 82 -57.95 -21.20 -29.88
CA PRO A 82 -59.22 -20.74 -30.47
C PRO A 82 -60.21 -20.19 -29.43
N SER A 83 -60.13 -20.67 -28.19
CA SER A 83 -61.06 -20.36 -27.11
C SER A 83 -60.33 -19.89 -25.84
N ILE A 84 -60.94 -18.96 -25.09
CA ILE A 84 -60.41 -18.49 -23.81
C ILE A 84 -61.54 -18.29 -22.79
N HIS A 85 -61.23 -18.62 -21.53
CA HIS A 85 -62.10 -18.36 -20.39
C HIS A 85 -61.69 -17.09 -19.67
N LEU A 86 -62.66 -16.22 -19.42
CA LEU A 86 -62.50 -14.95 -18.70
C LEU A 86 -63.48 -14.90 -17.53
N TYR A 87 -63.06 -14.29 -16.42
CA TYR A 87 -63.75 -14.40 -15.13
C TYR A 87 -64.30 -13.05 -14.63
N PRO A 88 -65.20 -13.05 -13.63
CA PRO A 88 -65.81 -11.83 -13.10
C PRO A 88 -64.82 -10.82 -12.52
N SER A 89 -63.59 -11.23 -12.21
CA SER A 89 -62.50 -10.37 -11.75
C SER A 89 -62.02 -9.37 -12.82
N LEU A 90 -62.27 -9.63 -14.11
CA LEU A 90 -61.82 -8.78 -15.20
C LEU A 90 -62.53 -7.42 -15.17
N VAL A 91 -61.78 -6.36 -14.87
CA VAL A 91 -62.27 -4.98 -14.82
C VAL A 91 -61.98 -4.22 -16.11
N THR A 92 -60.80 -4.44 -16.71
CA THR A 92 -60.33 -3.68 -17.88
C THR A 92 -59.81 -4.61 -18.97
N LEU A 93 -60.41 -4.53 -20.16
CA LEU A 93 -60.01 -5.26 -21.37
C LEU A 93 -59.62 -4.27 -22.47
N ASN A 94 -58.32 -4.10 -22.68
CA ASN A 94 -57.75 -3.26 -23.74
C ASN A 94 -57.27 -4.06 -24.96
N ASP A 95 -57.11 -5.37 -24.83
CA ASP A 95 -56.79 -6.27 -25.95
C ASP A 95 -57.98 -6.41 -26.91
N ASP A 96 -57.71 -6.48 -28.22
CA ASP A 96 -58.74 -6.66 -29.24
C ASP A 96 -59.21 -8.11 -29.38
N LEU A 97 -58.55 -9.04 -28.70
CA LEU A 97 -58.79 -10.48 -28.70
C LEU A 97 -58.80 -11.07 -30.12
N SER A 98 -58.05 -10.46 -31.04
CA SER A 98 -57.95 -10.84 -32.46
C SER A 98 -57.50 -12.29 -32.71
N SER A 99 -56.82 -12.91 -31.74
CA SER A 99 -56.35 -14.29 -31.82
C SER A 99 -57.45 -15.34 -31.56
N PHE A 100 -58.57 -14.94 -30.96
CA PHE A 100 -59.61 -15.86 -30.51
C PHE A 100 -60.81 -15.88 -31.45
N THR A 101 -61.53 -16.99 -31.45
CA THR A 101 -62.84 -17.11 -32.10
C THR A 101 -63.96 -17.17 -31.06
N ASN A 102 -63.72 -17.88 -29.94
CA ASN A 102 -64.71 -18.08 -28.90
C ASN A 102 -64.19 -17.51 -27.57
N ILE A 103 -65.05 -16.79 -26.85
CA ILE A 103 -64.79 -16.31 -25.49
C ILE A 103 -65.86 -16.89 -24.58
N PHE A 104 -65.46 -17.51 -23.48
CA PHE A 104 -66.37 -17.94 -22.42
C PHE A 104 -66.20 -16.98 -21.24
N PHE A 105 -67.18 -16.11 -21.02
CA PHE A 105 -67.12 -15.10 -19.96
C PHE A 105 -68.07 -15.44 -18.81
N HIS A 106 -67.49 -15.59 -17.63
CA HIS A 106 -68.14 -16.18 -16.47
C HIS A 106 -68.75 -15.17 -15.48
N GLY A 107 -68.68 -13.88 -15.82
CA GLY A 107 -69.28 -12.77 -15.05
C GLY A 107 -70.76 -12.55 -15.33
N ASP A 108 -71.42 -11.85 -14.41
CA ASP A 108 -72.85 -11.46 -14.54
C ASP A 108 -73.04 -10.09 -15.24
N ALA A 109 -71.95 -9.36 -15.49
CA ALA A 109 -71.94 -8.09 -16.21
C ALA A 109 -70.61 -7.89 -16.93
N GLN A 110 -70.59 -7.09 -17.99
CA GLN A 110 -69.36 -6.82 -18.74
C GLN A 110 -68.27 -6.13 -17.91
N PRO A 111 -66.98 -6.28 -18.30
CA PRO A 111 -65.90 -5.49 -17.72
C PRO A 111 -66.20 -3.99 -17.78
N LYS A 112 -65.75 -3.24 -16.76
CA LYS A 112 -65.98 -1.80 -16.66
C LYS A 112 -65.41 -1.02 -17.84
N THR A 113 -64.27 -1.49 -18.35
CA THR A 113 -63.62 -0.93 -19.54
C THR A 113 -63.44 -2.04 -20.56
N VAL A 114 -63.96 -1.84 -21.76
CA VAL A 114 -63.73 -2.73 -22.91
C VAL A 114 -63.25 -1.87 -24.08
N THR A 115 -62.23 -2.33 -24.80
CA THR A 115 -61.65 -1.64 -25.95
C THR A 115 -62.71 -1.35 -27.02
N THR A 116 -62.56 -0.21 -27.71
CA THR A 116 -63.44 0.17 -28.83
C THR A 116 -63.11 -0.58 -30.13
N SER A 117 -62.01 -1.31 -30.17
CA SER A 117 -61.50 -2.03 -31.36
C SER A 117 -61.62 -3.55 -31.22
N LEU A 118 -62.55 -4.02 -30.39
CA LEU A 118 -62.75 -5.46 -30.16
C LEU A 118 -63.07 -6.18 -31.47
N ASN A 119 -62.47 -7.36 -31.69
CA ASN A 119 -62.71 -8.17 -32.89
C ASN A 119 -64.21 -8.49 -33.04
N THR A 120 -64.84 -7.97 -34.09
CA THR A 120 -66.28 -8.14 -34.34
C THR A 120 -66.68 -9.56 -34.76
N GLY A 121 -65.71 -10.44 -35.03
CA GLY A 121 -65.94 -11.85 -35.35
C GLY A 121 -65.99 -12.77 -34.13
N LEU A 122 -65.86 -12.25 -32.90
CA LEU A 122 -65.87 -13.05 -31.68
C LEU A 122 -67.27 -13.59 -31.38
N LYS A 123 -67.34 -14.86 -30.99
CA LYS A 123 -68.50 -15.46 -30.33
C LYS A 123 -68.28 -15.43 -28.83
N ILE A 124 -69.08 -14.65 -28.11
CA ILE A 124 -68.91 -14.44 -26.67
C ILE A 124 -70.05 -15.13 -25.93
N TYR A 125 -69.74 -16.24 -25.28
CA TYR A 125 -70.69 -17.03 -24.49
C TYR A 125 -70.71 -16.53 -23.05
N VAL A 126 -71.91 -16.30 -22.52
CA VAL A 126 -72.14 -15.78 -21.17
C VAL A 126 -73.27 -16.55 -20.49
N LYS A 127 -73.38 -16.47 -19.17
CA LYS A 127 -74.51 -17.05 -18.41
C LYS A 127 -75.83 -16.40 -18.82
N GLU A 128 -76.94 -17.11 -18.66
CA GLU A 128 -78.29 -16.53 -18.83
C GLU A 128 -78.49 -15.26 -17.97
N SER A 129 -77.89 -15.25 -16.76
CA SER A 129 -77.91 -14.12 -15.82
C SER A 129 -77.18 -12.88 -16.29
N PHE A 130 -76.32 -12.97 -17.32
CA PHE A 130 -75.51 -11.86 -17.78
C PHE A 130 -76.37 -10.67 -18.25
N THR A 131 -75.96 -9.47 -17.85
CA THR A 131 -76.61 -8.22 -18.23
C THR A 131 -75.64 -7.27 -18.94
N GLY A 132 -76.09 -6.68 -20.04
CA GLY A 132 -75.30 -5.71 -20.84
C GLY A 132 -74.88 -6.26 -22.21
N THR A 133 -73.98 -5.52 -22.87
CA THR A 133 -73.24 -5.94 -24.08
C THR A 133 -71.82 -6.32 -23.67
N PHE A 134 -70.98 -6.83 -24.59
CA PHE A 134 -69.55 -6.97 -24.33
C PHE A 134 -68.77 -6.07 -25.29
N GLY A 135 -68.60 -4.80 -24.90
CA GLY A 135 -68.15 -3.77 -25.82
C GLY A 135 -69.16 -3.55 -26.96
N ILE A 136 -68.70 -3.67 -28.20
CA ILE A 136 -69.52 -3.55 -29.43
C ILE A 136 -70.01 -4.90 -29.97
N VAL A 137 -69.63 -6.01 -29.33
CA VAL A 137 -69.94 -7.37 -29.78
C VAL A 137 -71.12 -7.91 -28.96
N ASP A 138 -72.09 -8.49 -29.65
CA ASP A 138 -73.24 -9.15 -29.01
C ASP A 138 -72.82 -10.45 -28.33
N VAL A 139 -73.50 -10.77 -27.23
CA VAL A 139 -73.22 -11.96 -26.43
C VAL A 139 -74.26 -13.06 -26.67
N MET A 140 -73.80 -14.31 -26.65
CA MET A 140 -74.60 -15.52 -26.73
C MET A 140 -74.89 -16.01 -25.32
N LYS A 141 -76.15 -15.94 -24.90
CA LYS A 141 -76.56 -16.43 -23.58
C LYS A 141 -76.66 -17.95 -23.58
N ALA A 142 -75.93 -18.58 -22.68
CA ALA A 142 -75.93 -20.00 -22.42
C ALA A 142 -76.94 -20.34 -21.33
N ARG A 143 -77.83 -21.27 -21.69
CA ARG A 143 -78.84 -21.85 -20.80
C ARG A 143 -78.42 -23.22 -20.28
N CYS A 144 -77.12 -23.48 -20.20
CA CYS A 144 -76.60 -24.66 -19.55
C CYS A 144 -76.47 -24.40 -18.04
N ASP A 145 -76.72 -25.42 -17.22
CA ASP A 145 -76.40 -25.39 -15.79
C ASP A 145 -75.00 -25.99 -15.54
N SER A 146 -74.55 -26.03 -14.29
CA SER A 146 -73.24 -26.55 -13.94
C SER A 146 -73.03 -28.03 -14.32
N SER A 147 -74.09 -28.79 -14.59
CA SER A 147 -74.01 -30.19 -15.02
C SER A 147 -73.92 -30.36 -16.53
N HIS A 148 -73.95 -29.28 -17.31
CA HIS A 148 -73.88 -29.30 -18.76
C HIS A 148 -72.77 -28.35 -19.29
N ALA A 149 -72.09 -28.76 -20.36
CA ALA A 149 -71.11 -27.92 -21.07
C ALA A 149 -71.62 -27.55 -22.46
N ILE A 150 -71.22 -26.38 -22.96
CA ILE A 150 -71.56 -25.90 -24.30
C ILE A 150 -70.95 -26.82 -25.37
N VAL A 151 -71.70 -27.14 -26.42
CA VAL A 151 -71.21 -27.91 -27.57
C VAL A 151 -70.98 -26.97 -28.76
N LEU A 152 -69.76 -26.43 -28.88
CA LEU A 152 -69.40 -25.48 -29.95
C LEU A 152 -69.70 -25.98 -31.38
N GLU A 153 -69.70 -27.30 -31.60
CA GLU A 153 -69.90 -27.91 -32.92
C GLU A 153 -71.33 -27.80 -33.46
N ILE A 154 -72.33 -27.57 -32.61
CA ILE A 154 -73.76 -27.58 -33.00
C ILE A 154 -74.45 -26.21 -32.84
N ILE A 155 -73.76 -25.20 -32.32
CA ILE A 155 -74.31 -23.85 -32.13
C ILE A 155 -74.53 -23.18 -33.48
N THR A 156 -75.80 -23.01 -33.84
CA THR A 156 -76.23 -22.42 -35.11
C THR A 156 -76.99 -21.09 -34.95
N ASP A 157 -77.43 -20.77 -33.73
CA ASP A 157 -78.26 -19.60 -33.41
C ASP A 157 -77.55 -18.61 -32.44
N GLU A 158 -78.10 -17.41 -32.29
CA GLU A 158 -77.61 -16.35 -31.38
C GLU A 158 -77.82 -16.66 -29.88
N ILE A 159 -78.66 -17.63 -29.54
CA ILE A 159 -78.93 -18.09 -28.17
C ILE A 159 -78.55 -19.56 -28.06
N VAL A 160 -77.72 -19.91 -27.07
CA VAL A 160 -77.36 -21.30 -26.76
C VAL A 160 -78.48 -21.86 -25.89
N ASN A 161 -79.34 -22.67 -26.50
CA ASN A 161 -80.48 -23.32 -25.84
C ASN A 161 -80.03 -24.59 -25.12
N GLY A 162 -80.91 -25.18 -24.30
CA GLY A 162 -80.59 -26.41 -23.57
C GLY A 162 -80.14 -27.58 -24.46
N ASP A 163 -80.54 -27.59 -25.73
CA ASP A 163 -80.14 -28.59 -26.73
C ASP A 163 -78.71 -28.36 -27.28
N ASP A 164 -78.14 -27.17 -27.09
CA ASP A 164 -76.75 -26.82 -27.44
C ASP A 164 -75.75 -27.17 -26.32
N CYS A 165 -76.26 -27.78 -25.24
CA CYS A 165 -75.47 -28.21 -24.09
C CYS A 165 -75.41 -29.75 -24.05
N ARG A 166 -74.24 -30.31 -23.76
CA ARG A 166 -74.10 -31.74 -23.46
C ARG A 166 -74.02 -31.94 -21.95
N PRO A 167 -74.65 -32.99 -21.39
CA PRO A 167 -74.44 -33.35 -19.99
C PRO A 167 -72.97 -33.73 -19.79
N CYS A 168 -72.42 -33.30 -18.66
CA CYS A 168 -71.11 -33.75 -18.24
C CYS A 168 -71.15 -35.20 -17.77
N GLU A 169 -70.05 -35.91 -18.00
CA GLU A 169 -69.91 -37.29 -17.53
C GLU A 169 -69.94 -37.35 -16.00
N THR A 170 -70.39 -38.47 -15.44
CA THR A 170 -70.51 -38.67 -13.99
C THR A 170 -69.24 -38.26 -13.25
N GLY A 171 -69.36 -37.34 -12.30
CA GLY A 171 -68.24 -36.80 -11.51
C GLY A 171 -67.49 -35.66 -12.20
N SER A 172 -68.04 -35.06 -13.26
CA SER A 172 -67.54 -33.84 -13.90
C SER A 172 -68.66 -32.82 -14.09
N ASN A 173 -68.32 -31.52 -14.04
CA ASN A 173 -69.21 -30.37 -14.16
C ASN A 173 -68.52 -29.32 -15.01
N SER A 174 -69.32 -28.46 -15.63
CA SER A 174 -68.87 -27.25 -16.31
C SER A 174 -68.46 -26.14 -15.31
N GLY A 175 -68.71 -26.29 -14.01
CA GLY A 175 -68.36 -25.30 -12.98
C GLY A 175 -69.23 -24.03 -12.99
N ASP A 176 -69.66 -23.55 -14.16
CA ASP A 176 -70.43 -22.33 -14.34
C ASP A 176 -71.50 -22.38 -15.44
N GLY A 177 -71.62 -23.51 -16.16
CA GLY A 177 -72.59 -23.72 -17.22
C GLY A 177 -72.29 -22.96 -18.52
N VAL A 178 -71.10 -22.38 -18.66
CA VAL A 178 -70.73 -21.62 -19.88
C VAL A 178 -69.49 -22.16 -20.56
N THR A 179 -68.69 -23.01 -19.90
CA THR A 179 -67.54 -23.64 -20.57
C THR A 179 -67.93 -24.73 -21.58
N ASP A 180 -67.08 -24.95 -22.59
CA ASP A 180 -67.19 -26.02 -23.59
C ASP A 180 -66.56 -27.36 -23.15
N ILE A 181 -65.94 -27.37 -21.96
CA ILE A 181 -65.32 -28.55 -21.36
C ILE A 181 -65.98 -28.92 -20.03
N CYS A 182 -66.11 -30.22 -19.79
CA CYS A 182 -66.48 -30.75 -18.48
C CYS A 182 -65.20 -31.07 -17.71
N GLU A 183 -65.10 -30.56 -16.48
CA GLU A 183 -63.96 -30.78 -15.59
C GLU A 183 -64.41 -31.63 -14.39
N GLN A 184 -63.58 -32.54 -13.88
CA GLN A 184 -63.96 -33.38 -12.73
C GLN A 184 -64.33 -32.52 -11.52
N ASN A 185 -65.47 -32.84 -10.90
CA ASN A 185 -66.13 -32.04 -9.86
C ASN A 185 -65.18 -31.72 -8.72
N SER A 186 -64.90 -30.42 -8.61
CA SER A 186 -64.55 -29.72 -7.39
C SER A 186 -65.75 -28.87 -6.92
N GLY A 187 -66.99 -29.34 -7.12
CA GLY A 187 -68.20 -28.57 -6.82
C GLY A 187 -69.55 -29.31 -7.03
N GLY A 188 -70.12 -30.00 -6.02
CA GLY A 188 -71.57 -30.25 -5.89
C GLY A 188 -72.16 -31.65 -5.61
N ASP A 189 -71.96 -32.31 -4.45
CA ASP A 189 -72.95 -33.26 -3.87
C ASP A 189 -72.77 -33.58 -2.35
N THR A 190 -73.66 -33.10 -1.46
CA THR A 190 -73.55 -33.34 0.01
C THR A 190 -73.32 -34.82 0.33
N PRO A 191 -72.27 -35.21 1.10
CA PRO A 191 -72.02 -36.61 1.38
C PRO A 191 -73.04 -37.14 2.38
N THR A 192 -73.76 -38.19 2.03
CA THR A 192 -74.72 -38.83 2.96
C THR A 192 -74.07 -39.51 4.17
N THR A 193 -72.74 -39.52 4.29
CA THR A 193 -72.04 -39.80 5.56
C THR A 193 -70.68 -39.11 5.58
N CYS A 194 -70.45 -38.22 6.54
CA CYS A 194 -69.15 -37.59 6.75
C CYS A 194 -68.15 -38.62 7.27
N SER A 195 -67.00 -38.74 6.60
CA SER A 195 -65.91 -39.62 7.01
C SER A 195 -65.14 -39.05 8.22
N VAL A 196 -65.30 -37.75 8.49
CA VAL A 196 -64.71 -37.06 9.65
C VAL A 196 -65.47 -37.43 10.93
N ALA A 197 -64.78 -38.03 11.90
CA ALA A 197 -65.36 -38.36 13.19
C ALA A 197 -65.86 -37.10 13.93
N ASN A 198 -67.01 -37.20 14.60
CA ASN A 198 -67.69 -36.08 15.27
C ASN A 198 -68.14 -34.94 14.34
N CYS A 199 -68.21 -35.15 13.04
CA CYS A 199 -68.78 -34.20 12.08
C CYS A 199 -70.30 -34.34 11.97
N GLN A 200 -71.01 -33.21 11.95
CA GLN A 200 -72.47 -33.10 11.80
C GLN A 200 -72.89 -32.92 10.33
N THR A 201 -72.18 -32.06 9.58
CA THR A 201 -72.38 -31.82 8.13
C THR A 201 -71.03 -31.66 7.45
N CYS A 202 -70.84 -32.09 6.20
CA CYS A 202 -69.55 -32.10 5.48
C CYS A 202 -69.65 -31.53 4.06
N ASP A 203 -68.49 -31.10 3.56
CA ASP A 203 -68.30 -30.52 2.24
C ASP A 203 -68.75 -31.52 1.16
N ILE A 204 -69.47 -30.98 0.19
CA ILE A 204 -70.17 -31.70 -0.88
C ILE A 204 -69.21 -32.29 -1.92
N ASP A 205 -67.94 -31.91 -1.91
CA ASP A 205 -66.95 -32.45 -2.84
C ASP A 205 -65.93 -33.36 -2.16
N PHE A 206 -65.90 -33.33 -0.83
CA PHE A 206 -64.92 -34.06 -0.03
C PHE A 206 -65.55 -34.54 1.28
N THR A 207 -65.95 -35.82 1.35
CA THR A 207 -66.51 -36.46 2.56
C THR A 207 -65.55 -36.44 3.76
N THR A 208 -64.29 -36.11 3.50
CA THR A 208 -63.19 -35.92 4.44
C THR A 208 -63.05 -34.50 4.98
N LEU A 209 -63.90 -33.56 4.55
CA LEU A 209 -63.95 -32.17 5.04
C LEU A 209 -65.32 -31.90 5.67
N CYS A 210 -65.34 -31.32 6.86
CA CYS A 210 -66.50 -31.08 7.69
C CYS A 210 -66.91 -29.59 7.67
N ASP A 211 -68.20 -29.30 7.65
CA ASP A 211 -68.75 -27.95 7.72
C ASP A 211 -69.23 -27.56 9.12
N THR A 212 -69.76 -28.52 9.89
CA THR A 212 -70.16 -28.30 11.29
C THR A 212 -69.88 -29.53 12.15
N CYS A 213 -69.41 -29.35 13.39
CA CYS A 213 -69.09 -30.44 14.30
C CYS A 213 -70.22 -30.73 15.29
N ASN A 214 -70.33 -31.99 15.73
CA ASN A 214 -71.28 -32.43 16.74
C ASN A 214 -70.90 -31.94 18.15
N GLY A 215 -71.87 -31.38 18.88
CA GLY A 215 -71.73 -31.04 20.30
C GLY A 215 -70.79 -29.86 20.55
N THR A 216 -69.84 -30.02 21.48
CA THR A 216 -68.83 -29.00 21.82
C THR A 216 -67.50 -29.20 21.09
N ASN A 217 -67.46 -30.08 20.08
CA ASN A 217 -66.29 -30.26 19.24
C ASN A 217 -66.11 -29.06 18.32
N LYS A 218 -64.87 -28.72 18.05
CA LYS A 218 -64.49 -27.57 17.25
C LYS A 218 -64.00 -28.03 15.88
N LEU A 219 -64.40 -27.30 14.86
CA LEU A 219 -64.01 -27.57 13.49
C LEU A 219 -62.61 -27.02 13.21
N SER A 220 -61.71 -27.85 12.69
CA SER A 220 -60.38 -27.45 12.20
C SER A 220 -60.48 -26.51 10.99
N VAL A 221 -59.42 -25.75 10.72
CA VAL A 221 -59.40 -24.74 9.65
C VAL A 221 -59.46 -25.39 8.27
N ASP A 222 -58.75 -26.50 8.12
CA ASP A 222 -58.78 -27.31 6.92
C ASP A 222 -60.06 -28.15 6.80
N LYS A 223 -61.00 -28.00 7.75
CA LYS A 223 -62.25 -28.74 7.86
C LYS A 223 -62.11 -30.25 8.08
N THR A 224 -60.91 -30.83 8.09
CA THR A 224 -60.76 -32.30 8.10
C THR A 224 -61.06 -32.97 9.44
N THR A 225 -61.14 -32.20 10.54
CA THR A 225 -61.16 -32.73 11.90
C THR A 225 -62.17 -32.00 12.78
N CYS A 226 -62.93 -32.77 13.57
CA CYS A 226 -63.76 -32.28 14.66
C CYS A 226 -63.27 -32.85 16.00
N SER A 227 -62.73 -31.98 16.87
CA SER A 227 -62.12 -32.40 18.14
C SER A 227 -62.43 -31.45 19.30
N ALA A 228 -62.29 -31.94 20.54
CA ALA A 228 -62.53 -31.13 21.73
C ALA A 228 -61.58 -29.90 21.83
N ASN A 229 -60.36 -30.04 21.30
CA ASN A 229 -59.33 -29.00 21.24
C ASN A 229 -58.89 -28.79 19.78
N CYS A 230 -58.46 -27.57 19.44
CA CYS A 230 -57.93 -27.27 18.12
C CYS A 230 -56.59 -27.97 17.86
N SER A 231 -56.30 -28.25 16.60
CA SER A 231 -55.08 -28.94 16.18
C SER A 231 -53.85 -28.03 16.25
N SER A 232 -52.65 -28.61 16.12
CA SER A 232 -51.43 -27.80 16.12
C SER A 232 -51.40 -26.81 14.95
N GLY A 233 -51.19 -25.53 15.27
CA GLY A 233 -51.22 -24.39 14.34
C GLY A 233 -52.57 -23.70 14.25
N GLU A 234 -53.48 -24.01 15.18
CA GLU A 234 -54.80 -23.41 15.29
C GLU A 234 -55.07 -22.93 16.72
N TYR A 235 -56.04 -22.03 16.87
CA TYR A 235 -56.54 -21.57 18.16
C TYR A 235 -58.07 -21.51 18.19
N GLU A 236 -58.63 -21.60 19.39
CA GLU A 236 -60.07 -21.48 19.61
C GLU A 236 -60.52 -20.03 19.41
N MET A 237 -61.30 -19.76 18.37
CA MET A 237 -61.91 -18.44 18.17
C MET A 237 -63.17 -18.28 19.02
N ASN A 238 -63.96 -19.35 19.12
CA ASN A 238 -65.19 -19.49 19.88
C ASN A 238 -65.43 -20.98 20.21
N SER A 239 -66.53 -21.30 20.90
CA SER A 239 -66.84 -22.65 21.38
C SER A 239 -66.98 -23.74 20.30
N THR A 240 -67.04 -23.38 19.02
CA THR A 240 -67.33 -24.30 17.90
C THR A 240 -66.31 -24.25 16.75
N THR A 241 -65.39 -23.28 16.72
CA THR A 241 -64.55 -23.03 15.52
C THR A 241 -63.09 -22.75 15.88
N CYS A 242 -62.19 -23.41 15.17
CA CYS A 242 -60.76 -23.14 15.20
C CYS A 242 -60.36 -22.21 14.06
N VAL A 243 -59.40 -21.33 14.31
CA VAL A 243 -58.81 -20.43 13.30
C VAL A 243 -57.32 -20.66 13.24
N ALA A 244 -56.74 -20.56 12.05
CA ALA A 244 -55.31 -20.79 11.85
C ALA A 244 -54.50 -19.67 12.48
N CYS A 245 -53.35 -20.04 13.04
CA CYS A 245 -52.33 -19.05 13.34
C CYS A 245 -51.86 -18.43 12.02
N SER A 246 -51.82 -17.09 11.93
CA SER A 246 -51.39 -16.39 10.71
C SER A 246 -49.89 -16.57 10.43
N VAL A 247 -49.11 -16.87 11.48
CA VAL A 247 -47.67 -17.15 11.35
C VAL A 247 -47.47 -18.56 10.79
N SER A 248 -46.83 -18.65 9.62
CA SER A 248 -46.50 -19.91 8.96
C SER A 248 -45.67 -20.82 9.88
N MET A 249 -45.96 -22.14 9.85
CA MET A 249 -45.30 -23.17 10.67
C MET A 249 -45.43 -22.98 12.20
N CYS A 250 -46.37 -22.14 12.65
CA CYS A 250 -46.70 -22.02 14.06
C CYS A 250 -47.42 -23.27 14.58
N ALA A 251 -47.03 -23.77 15.76
CA ALA A 251 -47.66 -24.90 16.44
C ALA A 251 -48.74 -24.49 17.44
N THR A 252 -48.59 -23.36 18.12
CA THR A 252 -49.58 -22.85 19.08
C THR A 252 -49.68 -21.32 19.00
N CYS A 253 -50.89 -20.80 19.01
CA CYS A 253 -51.17 -19.38 19.20
C CYS A 253 -52.45 -19.21 20.02
N THR A 254 -52.74 -18.00 20.47
CA THR A 254 -53.96 -17.64 21.20
C THR A 254 -54.74 -16.58 20.41
N LYS A 255 -55.98 -16.30 20.81
CA LYS A 255 -56.78 -15.23 20.18
C LYS A 255 -56.08 -13.86 20.16
N GLU A 256 -55.23 -13.58 21.15
CA GLU A 256 -54.48 -12.33 21.23
C GLU A 256 -53.24 -12.32 20.33
N THR A 257 -52.61 -13.47 20.10
CA THR A 257 -51.35 -13.59 19.35
C THR A 257 -51.55 -13.97 17.89
N ALA A 258 -52.62 -14.71 17.54
CA ALA A 258 -52.80 -15.40 16.27
C ALA A 258 -52.78 -14.53 15.00
N ALA A 259 -53.04 -13.22 15.12
CA ALA A 259 -53.02 -12.31 13.98
C ALA A 259 -51.61 -12.00 13.47
N THR A 260 -50.59 -12.00 14.35
CA THR A 260 -49.22 -11.55 13.99
C THR A 260 -48.10 -12.31 14.71
N LYS A 261 -48.43 -13.15 15.69
CA LYS A 261 -47.46 -13.80 16.59
C LYS A 261 -47.78 -15.28 16.79
N CYS A 262 -46.74 -16.02 17.12
CA CYS A 262 -46.74 -17.44 17.39
C CYS A 262 -46.16 -17.71 18.78
N ASP A 263 -46.77 -18.63 19.54
CA ASP A 263 -46.31 -18.97 20.89
C ASP A 263 -45.34 -20.16 20.92
N SER A 264 -45.40 -21.05 19.93
CA SER A 264 -44.40 -22.12 19.72
C SER A 264 -44.45 -22.64 18.28
N CYS A 265 -43.34 -23.17 17.74
CA CYS A 265 -43.26 -23.60 16.33
C CYS A 265 -43.40 -25.13 16.15
N LYS A 266 -43.86 -25.55 14.97
CA LYS A 266 -43.98 -26.98 14.60
C LYS A 266 -42.60 -27.64 14.47
N ASN A 267 -42.52 -28.95 14.66
CA ASN A 267 -41.35 -29.79 14.34
C ASN A 267 -40.00 -29.30 14.90
N SER A 268 -39.99 -28.73 16.12
CA SER A 268 -38.78 -28.17 16.74
C SER A 268 -38.12 -27.03 15.93
N LEU A 269 -38.89 -26.36 15.06
CA LEU A 269 -38.46 -25.12 14.40
C LEU A 269 -38.25 -24.01 15.43
N LYS A 270 -37.44 -23.03 15.05
CA LYS A 270 -36.99 -21.95 15.92
C LYS A 270 -37.95 -20.78 15.85
N LEU A 271 -38.45 -20.35 17.00
CA LEU A 271 -39.37 -19.20 17.12
C LEU A 271 -38.57 -17.90 17.16
N SER A 272 -38.87 -16.95 16.27
CA SER A 272 -38.23 -15.63 16.28
C SER A 272 -38.46 -14.91 17.62
N SER A 273 -37.51 -14.05 18.02
CA SER A 273 -37.59 -13.37 19.32
C SER A 273 -38.80 -12.45 19.47
N ASP A 274 -39.31 -11.92 18.36
CA ASP A 274 -40.53 -11.09 18.30
C ASP A 274 -41.81 -11.91 18.10
N LYS A 275 -41.67 -13.24 18.04
CA LYS A 275 -42.72 -14.24 17.84
C LYS A 275 -43.40 -14.21 16.46
N THR A 276 -42.90 -13.46 15.49
CA THR A 276 -43.56 -13.28 14.18
C THR A 276 -43.20 -14.34 13.13
N ALA A 277 -42.21 -15.20 13.38
CA ALA A 277 -41.76 -16.21 12.42
C ALA A 277 -41.30 -17.52 13.07
N CYS A 278 -41.52 -18.63 12.35
CA CYS A 278 -41.00 -19.95 12.67
C CYS A 278 -40.14 -20.45 11.51
N GLY A 279 -38.88 -20.83 11.77
CA GLY A 279 -37.94 -21.23 10.72
C GLY A 279 -36.96 -22.30 11.16
N THR A 280 -36.27 -22.94 10.20
CA THR A 280 -35.20 -23.91 10.48
C THR A 280 -33.95 -23.23 11.05
N THR A 281 -33.80 -21.93 10.81
CA THR A 281 -32.76 -21.06 11.36
C THR A 281 -33.39 -19.82 11.98
N CYS A 282 -32.70 -19.19 12.93
CA CYS A 282 -33.14 -17.90 13.46
C CYS A 282 -32.99 -16.81 12.39
N PRO A 283 -33.89 -15.81 12.36
CA PRO A 283 -33.75 -14.65 11.49
C PRO A 283 -32.42 -13.91 11.72
N ASN A 284 -31.98 -13.16 10.71
CA ASN A 284 -30.79 -12.32 10.82
C ASN A 284 -30.89 -11.39 12.04
N GLY A 285 -29.84 -11.38 12.85
CA GLY A 285 -29.76 -10.64 14.10
C GLY A 285 -30.22 -11.43 15.33
N GLU A 286 -30.46 -12.73 15.21
CA GLU A 286 -30.88 -13.60 16.32
C GLU A 286 -30.06 -14.90 16.39
N ILE A 287 -29.88 -15.44 17.61
CA ILE A 287 -29.26 -16.75 17.86
C ILE A 287 -30.29 -17.71 18.44
N ASP A 288 -30.14 -18.99 18.12
CA ASP A 288 -30.91 -20.06 18.73
C ASP A 288 -30.51 -20.30 20.19
N ASN A 289 -31.47 -20.18 21.11
CA ASN A 289 -31.33 -20.54 22.50
C ASN A 289 -32.36 -21.64 22.83
N ASN A 290 -31.98 -22.89 22.61
CA ASN A 290 -32.83 -24.07 22.83
C ASN A 290 -34.19 -24.03 22.11
N GLY A 291 -34.21 -23.63 20.85
CA GLY A 291 -35.41 -23.56 20.00
C GLY A 291 -36.12 -22.20 20.02
N ILE A 292 -35.66 -21.23 20.82
CA ILE A 292 -36.19 -19.86 20.86
C ILE A 292 -35.08 -18.90 20.46
N CYS A 293 -35.34 -18.09 19.45
CA CYS A 293 -34.38 -17.11 18.96
C CYS A 293 -34.30 -15.91 19.91
N SER A 294 -33.08 -15.48 20.18
CA SER A 294 -32.78 -14.31 21.02
C SER A 294 -32.01 -13.28 20.20
N LYS A 295 -32.40 -12.00 20.27
CA LYS A 295 -31.70 -10.95 19.53
C LYS A 295 -30.24 -10.83 19.98
N CYS A 296 -29.34 -10.63 19.02
CA CYS A 296 -27.99 -10.18 19.30
C CYS A 296 -28.06 -8.85 20.06
N SER A 297 -27.42 -8.77 21.22
CA SER A 297 -27.39 -7.54 22.02
C SER A 297 -26.53 -6.45 21.38
N VAL A 298 -25.59 -6.83 20.52
CA VAL A 298 -24.79 -5.91 19.73
C VAL A 298 -25.65 -5.29 18.63
N LYS A 299 -25.85 -3.96 18.70
CA LYS A 299 -26.62 -3.20 17.70
C LYS A 299 -26.03 -3.35 16.29
N ASN A 300 -26.90 -3.54 15.29
CA ASN A 300 -26.56 -3.73 13.87
C ASN A 300 -25.78 -5.03 13.55
N CYS A 301 -25.86 -6.04 14.41
CA CYS A 301 -25.29 -7.35 14.17
C CYS A 301 -26.25 -8.26 13.37
N ILE A 302 -25.75 -8.97 12.36
CA ILE A 302 -26.49 -10.00 11.59
C ILE A 302 -26.32 -11.37 12.23
N THR A 303 -25.12 -11.75 12.66
CA THR A 303 -24.85 -13.09 13.22
C THR A 303 -24.05 -12.98 14.50
N CYS A 304 -24.45 -13.66 15.57
CA CYS A 304 -23.72 -13.71 16.84
C CYS A 304 -23.77 -15.15 17.39
N THR A 305 -22.81 -16.00 17.01
CA THR A 305 -22.87 -17.46 17.23
C THR A 305 -22.25 -17.93 18.54
N THR A 306 -21.28 -17.17 19.07
CA THR A 306 -20.45 -17.61 20.20
C THR A 306 -20.82 -16.94 21.53
N ASP A 307 -21.15 -15.65 21.49
CA ASP A 307 -21.63 -14.88 22.63
C ASP A 307 -22.61 -13.80 22.14
N PRO A 308 -23.93 -14.01 22.27
CA PRO A 308 -24.94 -13.08 21.76
C PRO A 308 -25.08 -11.80 22.60
N THR A 309 -24.45 -11.75 23.79
CA THR A 309 -24.54 -10.62 24.70
C THR A 309 -23.46 -9.58 24.44
N THR A 310 -22.26 -10.01 24.04
CA THR A 310 -21.13 -9.09 23.83
C THR A 310 -20.43 -9.19 22.49
N LYS A 311 -20.73 -10.21 21.67
CA LYS A 311 -20.01 -10.48 20.42
C LYS A 311 -20.92 -10.49 19.19
N CYS A 312 -20.31 -10.15 18.07
CA CYS A 312 -20.90 -10.18 16.74
C CYS A 312 -19.92 -10.79 15.75
N ASP A 313 -20.42 -11.62 14.86
CA ASP A 313 -19.64 -12.30 13.82
C ASP A 313 -19.78 -11.62 12.45
N SER A 314 -20.87 -10.88 12.19
CA SER A 314 -21.06 -10.08 10.98
C SER A 314 -22.07 -8.95 11.18
N CYS A 315 -21.90 -7.82 10.47
CA CYS A 315 -22.70 -6.61 10.64
C CYS A 315 -23.63 -6.34 9.45
N ASN A 316 -24.70 -5.58 9.70
CA ASN A 316 -25.62 -5.10 8.66
C ASN A 316 -24.88 -4.35 7.54
N THR A 317 -25.40 -4.39 6.32
CA THR A 317 -24.86 -3.63 5.18
C THR A 317 -24.65 -2.16 5.57
N GLY A 318 -23.46 -1.64 5.29
CA GLY A 318 -23.05 -0.28 5.67
C GLY A 318 -22.39 -0.15 7.06
N TYR A 319 -22.23 -1.26 7.80
CA TYR A 319 -21.51 -1.31 9.06
C TYR A 319 -20.29 -2.23 8.97
N ASN A 320 -19.22 -1.85 9.66
CA ASN A 320 -17.99 -2.62 9.80
C ASN A 320 -17.93 -3.27 11.18
N LEU A 321 -17.54 -4.54 11.22
CA LEU A 321 -17.31 -5.29 12.45
C LEU A 321 -15.97 -4.88 13.07
N TYR A 322 -16.00 -4.37 14.31
CA TYR A 322 -14.76 -3.99 15.01
C TYR A 322 -13.89 -5.21 15.26
N TYR A 323 -12.57 -5.05 15.29
CA TYR A 323 -11.62 -6.17 15.40
C TYR A 323 -11.91 -7.10 16.60
N ASN A 324 -12.31 -6.52 17.73
CA ASN A 324 -12.65 -7.24 18.97
C ASN A 324 -14.03 -7.94 18.95
N LYS A 325 -14.76 -7.84 17.83
CA LYS A 325 -16.10 -8.35 17.61
C LYS A 325 -17.20 -7.79 18.51
N THR A 326 -16.98 -6.70 19.27
CA THR A 326 -17.98 -6.23 20.24
C THR A 326 -18.96 -5.19 19.71
N LYS A 327 -18.69 -4.62 18.52
CA LYS A 327 -19.48 -3.51 17.98
C LYS A 327 -19.49 -3.50 16.45
N CYS A 328 -20.62 -3.11 15.88
CA CYS A 328 -20.78 -2.77 14.48
C CYS A 328 -20.89 -1.25 14.33
N GLY A 329 -19.93 -0.62 13.68
CA GLY A 329 -19.89 0.84 13.48
C GLY A 329 -19.85 1.23 12.01
N THR A 330 -20.35 2.40 11.66
CA THR A 330 -20.31 2.92 10.27
C THR A 330 -18.89 3.29 9.83
N LYS A 331 -17.97 3.46 10.78
CA LYS A 331 -16.53 3.67 10.59
C LYS A 331 -15.76 2.82 11.59
N CYS A 332 -14.55 2.41 11.23
CA CYS A 332 -13.64 1.75 12.17
C CYS A 332 -13.15 2.75 13.23
N PRO A 333 -12.94 2.31 14.48
CA PRO A 333 -12.40 3.16 15.54
C PRO A 333 -10.92 3.46 15.32
N ASP A 334 -10.41 4.47 16.01
CA ASP A 334 -8.98 4.82 16.00
C ASP A 334 -8.13 3.59 16.35
N GLY A 335 -7.12 3.29 15.53
CA GLY A 335 -6.31 2.08 15.65
C GLY A 335 -6.74 0.93 14.73
N GLU A 336 -7.84 1.08 14.00
CA GLU A 336 -8.36 0.09 13.07
C GLU A 336 -8.70 0.72 11.69
N TYR A 337 -8.66 -0.08 10.63
CA TYR A 337 -9.01 0.34 9.27
C TYR A 337 -9.96 -0.66 8.59
N SER A 338 -10.80 -0.14 7.68
CA SER A 338 -11.69 -0.95 6.85
C SER A 338 -10.94 -1.33 5.57
N GLY A 339 -10.74 -2.62 5.35
CA GLY A 339 -10.09 -3.16 4.16
C GLY A 339 -11.08 -3.35 3.01
N THR A 340 -10.93 -4.44 2.25
CA THR A 340 -11.91 -4.86 1.22
C THR A 340 -13.12 -5.60 1.80
N THR A 341 -13.08 -5.91 3.09
CA THR A 341 -14.14 -6.61 3.82
C THR A 341 -14.81 -5.65 4.81
N ASN A 342 -16.08 -5.89 5.14
CA ASN A 342 -16.83 -5.14 6.19
C ASN A 342 -16.30 -5.45 7.62
N ILE A 343 -15.00 -5.64 7.78
CA ILE A 343 -14.32 -6.00 9.01
C ILE A 343 -13.18 -5.00 9.23
N CYS A 344 -13.13 -4.42 10.42
CA CYS A 344 -12.06 -3.55 10.86
C CYS A 344 -10.85 -4.38 11.26
N ASN A 345 -9.72 -4.08 10.63
CA ASN A 345 -8.45 -4.72 10.89
C ASN A 345 -7.59 -3.78 11.73
N LYS A 346 -6.84 -4.34 12.69
CA LYS A 346 -5.97 -3.54 13.56
C LYS A 346 -4.75 -3.02 12.77
N CYS A 347 -4.44 -1.74 12.93
CA CYS A 347 -3.21 -1.16 12.39
C CYS A 347 -1.98 -1.77 13.08
N THR A 348 -0.97 -2.16 12.30
CA THR A 348 0.30 -2.71 12.82
C THR A 348 1.17 -1.62 13.44
N VAL A 349 1.13 -0.42 12.87
CA VAL A 349 1.87 0.74 13.38
C VAL A 349 1.27 1.15 14.72
N SER A 350 2.11 1.10 15.77
CA SER A 350 1.69 1.50 17.12
C SER A 350 1.32 2.99 17.16
N ASN A 351 0.27 3.33 17.92
CA ASN A 351 -0.31 4.69 18.01
C ASN A 351 -0.80 5.27 16.66
N CYS A 352 -1.04 4.41 15.66
CA CYS A 352 -1.63 4.82 14.40
C CYS A 352 -3.16 4.90 14.51
N LYS A 353 -3.74 6.00 14.04
CA LYS A 353 -5.19 6.24 14.06
C LYS A 353 -5.88 5.58 12.87
N THR A 354 -5.36 5.82 11.67
CA THR A 354 -5.78 5.18 10.42
C THR A 354 -4.56 4.78 9.62
N CYS A 355 -4.58 3.61 8.97
CA CYS A 355 -3.46 3.08 8.21
C CYS A 355 -3.87 2.72 6.77
N ASP A 356 -2.86 2.57 5.92
CA ASP A 356 -3.01 2.24 4.51
C ASP A 356 -3.59 0.83 4.30
N THR A 357 -4.07 0.55 3.09
CA THR A 357 -4.69 -0.74 2.75
C THR A 357 -3.76 -1.93 2.91
N ASN A 358 -2.45 -1.73 2.86
CA ASN A 358 -1.45 -2.79 3.05
C ASN A 358 -1.04 -2.97 4.52
N ASN A 359 -1.56 -2.14 5.44
CA ASN A 359 -1.27 -2.18 6.87
C ASN A 359 0.23 -2.09 7.20
N THR A 360 0.97 -1.26 6.45
CA THR A 360 2.41 -1.02 6.66
C THR A 360 2.72 0.45 6.90
N LYS A 361 1.79 1.35 6.55
CA LYS A 361 1.95 2.79 6.69
C LYS A 361 0.77 3.37 7.43
N CYS A 362 1.05 4.39 8.22
CA CYS A 362 0.06 5.15 8.96
C CYS A 362 -0.30 6.42 8.20
N ASP A 363 -1.59 6.73 8.11
CA ASP A 363 -2.08 7.96 7.49
C ASP A 363 -2.18 9.10 8.50
N THR A 364 -2.63 8.81 9.72
CA THR A 364 -2.74 9.77 10.82
C THR A 364 -2.43 9.10 12.16
N CYS A 365 -1.84 9.83 13.10
CA CYS A 365 -1.53 9.29 14.42
C CYS A 365 -2.64 9.58 15.46
N ILE A 366 -2.69 8.75 16.50
CA ILE A 366 -3.60 8.94 17.64
C ILE A 366 -3.07 10.10 18.49
N ASP A 367 -3.99 10.95 18.98
CA ASP A 367 -3.72 12.12 19.81
C ASP A 367 -2.72 13.12 19.17
N ASN A 368 -1.72 13.56 19.94
CA ASN A 368 -0.68 14.51 19.52
C ASN A 368 0.61 13.81 19.08
N ASN A 369 0.55 12.50 18.77
CA ASN A 369 1.71 11.81 18.21
C ASN A 369 1.99 12.31 16.79
N LYS A 370 3.27 12.35 16.43
CA LYS A 370 3.79 12.85 15.18
C LYS A 370 4.06 11.70 14.22
N LEU A 371 3.59 11.83 12.98
CA LEU A 371 3.77 10.85 11.92
C LEU A 371 5.15 11.01 11.28
N SER A 372 5.97 9.95 11.27
CA SER A 372 7.28 9.93 10.62
C SER A 372 7.18 10.22 9.11
N ALA A 373 8.26 10.71 8.50
CA ALA A 373 8.23 11.12 7.09
C ALA A 373 7.98 9.94 6.13
N ASP A 374 8.42 8.73 6.50
CA ASP A 374 8.18 7.48 5.78
C ASP A 374 6.81 6.83 6.08
N LYS A 375 6.04 7.44 6.99
CA LYS A 375 4.73 6.99 7.50
C LYS A 375 4.76 5.67 8.29
N THR A 376 5.91 5.17 8.73
CA THR A 376 5.99 3.86 9.41
C THR A 376 5.90 3.94 10.93
N LYS A 377 5.97 5.14 11.53
CA LYS A 377 5.95 5.34 12.98
C LYS A 377 5.11 6.55 13.39
N CYS A 378 4.42 6.39 14.52
CA CYS A 378 3.79 7.48 15.27
C CYS A 378 4.50 7.61 16.62
N SER A 379 5.03 8.78 16.94
CA SER A 379 5.83 9.00 18.16
C SER A 379 5.63 10.41 18.72
N THR A 380 5.90 10.63 20.00
CA THR A 380 5.71 11.95 20.64
C THR A 380 6.67 13.02 20.09
N SER A 381 7.75 12.61 19.43
CA SER A 381 8.72 13.47 18.76
C SER A 381 9.14 12.88 17.40
N CYS A 382 9.62 13.74 16.50
CA CYS A 382 10.20 13.31 15.23
C CYS A 382 11.54 12.61 15.45
N ALA A 383 11.88 11.67 14.55
CA ALA A 383 13.13 10.94 14.65
C ALA A 383 14.35 11.83 14.31
N ALA A 384 15.55 11.36 14.64
CA ALA A 384 16.77 12.06 14.23
C ALA A 384 16.82 12.18 12.69
N GLY A 385 17.12 13.38 12.21
CA GLY A 385 17.10 13.73 10.79
C GLY A 385 15.73 14.16 10.26
N GLU A 386 14.76 14.37 11.15
CA GLU A 386 13.44 14.92 10.82
C GLU A 386 13.13 16.17 11.65
N TYR A 387 12.19 16.98 11.16
CA TYR A 387 11.61 18.12 11.86
C TYR A 387 10.09 18.11 11.73
N GLU A 388 9.40 18.75 12.66
CA GLU A 388 7.94 18.91 12.60
C GLU A 388 7.55 20.03 11.63
N ASN A 389 6.73 19.71 10.63
CA ASN A 389 6.29 20.66 9.61
C ASN A 389 4.90 21.29 9.91
N GLY A 390 4.35 21.05 11.11
CA GLY A 390 2.97 21.36 11.48
C GLY A 390 2.04 20.15 11.37
N ASN A 391 0.80 20.25 11.85
CA ASN A 391 -0.22 19.19 11.79
C ASN A 391 0.22 17.80 12.32
N ASN A 392 1.12 17.76 13.31
CA ASN A 392 1.69 16.51 13.85
C ASN A 392 2.34 15.62 12.77
N MET A 393 3.02 16.21 11.77
CA MET A 393 3.77 15.47 10.75
C MET A 393 5.26 15.81 10.78
N CYS A 394 6.09 14.80 10.54
CA CYS A 394 7.54 14.91 10.46
C CYS A 394 7.98 14.93 9.00
N THR A 395 9.00 15.72 8.70
CA THR A 395 9.62 15.82 7.37
C THR A 395 11.13 15.67 7.51
N THR A 396 11.75 14.98 6.56
CA THR A 396 13.20 14.78 6.54
C THR A 396 13.94 16.10 6.33
N CYS A 397 15.04 16.28 7.07
CA CYS A 397 16.02 17.32 6.80
C CYS A 397 16.61 17.14 5.39
N GLY A 398 16.86 18.24 4.69
CA GLY A 398 17.45 18.21 3.34
C GLY A 398 18.93 17.86 3.31
N VAL A 399 19.62 17.98 4.45
CA VAL A 399 21.04 17.65 4.60
C VAL A 399 21.19 16.17 4.97
N ALA A 400 21.89 15.39 4.13
CA ALA A 400 22.23 14.00 4.44
C ALA A 400 23.07 13.89 5.72
N ASN A 401 22.82 12.85 6.54
CA ASN A 401 23.41 12.65 7.86
C ASN A 401 23.13 13.77 8.87
N CYS A 402 22.11 14.59 8.64
CA CYS A 402 21.64 15.54 9.63
C CYS A 402 20.86 14.84 10.74
N GLY A 403 21.12 15.20 11.98
CA GLY A 403 20.42 14.73 13.17
C GLY A 403 19.27 15.62 13.62
N SER A 404 19.35 16.94 13.37
CA SER A 404 18.24 17.86 13.64
C SER A 404 18.28 19.09 12.74
N CYS A 405 17.11 19.59 12.34
CA CYS A 405 16.92 20.82 11.57
C CYS A 405 15.55 21.45 11.92
N THR A 406 15.23 22.61 11.36
CA THR A 406 13.95 23.29 11.57
C THR A 406 13.16 23.45 10.28
N SER A 407 11.86 23.70 10.40
CA SER A 407 10.96 23.97 9.27
C SER A 407 11.28 25.27 8.53
N SER A 408 11.87 26.24 9.20
CA SER A 408 12.31 27.51 8.59
C SER A 408 13.52 27.33 7.68
N GLU A 409 14.41 26.39 7.99
CA GLU A 409 15.67 26.17 7.27
C GLU A 409 15.97 24.66 7.09
N PRO A 410 15.19 23.91 6.29
CA PRO A 410 15.33 22.46 6.17
C PRO A 410 16.66 22.00 5.55
N ASN A 411 17.33 22.90 4.81
CA ASN A 411 18.64 22.67 4.21
C ASN A 411 19.81 23.17 5.07
N LYS A 412 19.55 23.56 6.33
CA LYS A 412 20.56 23.96 7.32
C LYS A 412 20.45 23.04 8.53
N CYS A 413 21.47 22.21 8.70
CA CYS A 413 21.53 21.26 9.78
C CYS A 413 21.97 21.93 11.09
N ILE A 414 21.33 21.56 12.20
CA ILE A 414 21.67 22.05 13.54
C ILE A 414 22.70 21.13 14.20
N SER A 415 22.57 19.82 14.01
CA SER A 415 23.51 18.82 14.52
C SER A 415 23.55 17.60 13.60
N CYS A 416 24.70 16.96 13.43
CA CYS A 416 24.84 15.77 12.59
C CYS A 416 24.57 14.47 13.38
N THR A 417 24.21 13.39 12.68
CA THR A 417 24.08 12.06 13.28
C THR A 417 25.45 11.41 13.49
N GLY A 418 25.59 10.68 14.60
CA GLY A 418 26.79 9.88 14.90
C GLY A 418 28.07 10.72 15.03
N THR A 419 29.12 10.31 14.33
CA THR A 419 30.45 10.95 14.34
C THR A 419 30.66 11.95 13.20
N ASN A 420 29.61 12.26 12.43
CA ASN A 420 29.69 13.22 11.35
C ASN A 420 29.90 14.65 11.91
N LYS A 421 30.64 15.46 11.15
CA LYS A 421 31.00 16.84 11.47
C LYS A 421 30.16 17.81 10.66
N LEU A 422 29.64 18.84 11.32
CA LEU A 422 28.80 19.88 10.70
C LEU A 422 29.66 20.96 10.07
N SER A 423 29.44 21.24 8.78
CA SER A 423 30.11 22.35 8.09
C SER A 423 29.74 23.72 8.67
N VAL A 424 30.64 24.70 8.54
CA VAL A 424 30.43 26.07 9.04
C VAL A 424 29.15 26.72 8.49
N ASP A 425 28.83 26.47 7.21
CA ASP A 425 27.62 26.98 6.55
C ASP A 425 26.36 26.15 6.84
N LYS A 426 26.48 25.10 7.66
CA LYS A 426 25.44 24.17 8.08
C LYS A 426 24.80 23.34 6.95
N THR A 427 25.37 23.32 5.75
CA THR A 427 24.76 22.60 4.61
C THR A 427 25.22 21.16 4.44
N LYS A 428 26.24 20.72 5.21
CA LYS A 428 26.85 19.40 5.03
C LYS A 428 27.22 18.73 6.35
N CYS A 429 26.86 17.46 6.48
CA CYS A 429 27.29 16.56 7.55
C CYS A 429 28.12 15.41 6.96
N SER A 430 29.39 15.32 7.33
CA SER A 430 30.35 14.37 6.73
C SER A 430 31.35 13.86 7.77
N SER A 431 31.96 12.69 7.53
CA SER A 431 33.00 12.13 8.42
C SER A 431 34.25 13.02 8.52
N THR A 432 34.47 13.88 7.52
CA THR A 432 35.55 14.87 7.45
C THR A 432 34.98 16.25 7.11
N CYS A 433 35.68 17.31 7.56
CA CYS A 433 35.28 18.67 7.25
C CYS A 433 35.52 19.01 5.77
N PRO A 434 34.67 19.85 5.15
CA PRO A 434 34.90 20.34 3.79
C PRO A 434 36.25 21.05 3.63
N SER A 435 36.71 21.18 2.38
CA SER A 435 37.96 21.91 2.05
C SER A 435 37.97 23.32 2.66
N GLY A 436 39.09 23.68 3.26
CA GLY A 436 39.29 24.95 3.96
C GLY A 436 38.70 25.00 5.36
N GLN A 437 38.34 23.85 5.93
CA GLN A 437 37.84 23.73 7.30
C GLN A 437 38.57 22.61 8.06
N THR A 438 38.67 22.77 9.37
CA THR A 438 39.16 21.76 10.32
C THR A 438 38.10 21.55 11.41
N PHE A 439 38.31 20.63 12.34
CA PHE A 439 37.40 20.44 13.47
C PHE A 439 38.15 20.64 14.78
N ILE A 440 37.53 21.39 15.69
CA ILE A 440 37.89 21.42 17.11
C ILE A 440 36.85 20.57 17.84
N ASN A 441 37.22 19.96 18.96
CA ASN A 441 36.35 19.12 19.79
C ASN A 441 34.88 19.60 19.78
N ASN A 442 33.92 18.67 19.55
CA ASN A 442 32.45 18.85 19.43
C ASN A 442 31.82 18.72 18.01
N ASN A 443 32.35 17.84 17.14
CA ASN A 443 31.73 17.49 15.84
C ASN A 443 31.29 18.69 14.96
N THR A 444 31.94 19.85 15.11
CA THR A 444 31.61 21.07 14.37
C THR A 444 32.88 21.56 13.67
N CYS A 445 32.77 21.85 12.39
CA CYS A 445 33.86 22.38 11.60
C CYS A 445 34.04 23.87 11.85
N ILE A 446 35.29 24.32 11.78
CA ILE A 446 35.69 25.72 11.79
C ILE A 446 36.51 26.01 10.53
N SER A 447 36.52 27.25 10.07
CA SER A 447 37.29 27.63 8.89
C SER A 447 38.79 27.72 9.21
N CYS A 448 39.64 27.36 8.26
CA CYS A 448 41.07 27.62 8.36
C CYS A 448 41.30 29.14 8.45
N SER A 449 42.12 29.56 9.42
CA SER A 449 42.46 30.97 9.61
C SER A 449 43.39 31.51 8.51
N VAL A 450 44.16 30.61 7.89
CA VAL A 450 45.06 30.94 6.78
C VAL A 450 44.26 31.05 5.47
N SER A 451 44.34 32.21 4.81
CA SER A 451 43.66 32.45 3.53
C SER A 451 44.12 31.50 2.44
N LEU A 452 43.20 31.08 1.56
CA LEU A 452 43.44 30.12 0.47
C LEU A 452 43.87 28.72 0.94
N CYS A 453 43.81 28.42 2.23
CA CYS A 453 44.12 27.09 2.75
C CYS A 453 43.01 26.07 2.46
N SER A 454 43.39 24.86 2.04
CA SER A 454 42.46 23.74 1.79
C SER A 454 42.45 22.70 2.91
N VAL A 455 43.59 22.52 3.60
CA VAL A 455 43.73 21.66 4.78
C VAL A 455 44.63 22.37 5.77
N CYS A 456 44.13 22.59 6.99
CA CYS A 456 44.87 23.20 8.08
C CYS A 456 44.98 22.25 9.28
N ASP A 457 45.87 22.60 10.19
CA ASP A 457 46.06 21.90 11.45
C ASP A 457 44.80 21.93 12.35
N ALA A 458 44.84 21.20 13.46
CA ALA A 458 43.71 21.11 14.40
C ALA A 458 43.31 22.48 14.99
N ASP A 459 44.27 23.39 15.16
CA ASP A 459 44.04 24.73 15.69
C ASP A 459 43.60 25.75 14.63
N SER A 460 43.53 25.34 13.34
CA SER A 460 43.21 26.16 12.17
C SER A 460 44.23 27.25 11.80
N THR A 461 45.33 27.35 12.54
CA THR A 461 46.31 28.45 12.43
C THR A 461 47.42 28.19 11.43
N LYS A 462 47.67 26.92 11.07
CA LYS A 462 48.72 26.53 10.12
C LYS A 462 48.11 25.80 8.95
N CYS A 463 48.53 26.15 7.74
CA CYS A 463 48.10 25.50 6.52
C CYS A 463 49.01 24.34 6.15
N GLU A 464 48.45 23.14 6.04
CA GLU A 464 49.17 21.95 5.58
C GLU A 464 49.12 21.81 4.05
N LYS A 465 48.06 22.36 3.43
CA LYS A 465 47.88 22.32 1.97
C LYS A 465 47.06 23.50 1.48
N CYS A 466 47.59 24.23 0.51
CA CYS A 466 46.89 25.34 -0.14
C CYS A 466 45.88 24.87 -1.20
N SER A 467 44.89 25.72 -1.45
CA SER A 467 43.91 25.56 -2.52
C SER A 467 44.54 25.86 -3.88
N ALA A 468 44.11 25.13 -4.92
CA ALA A 468 44.55 25.31 -6.31
C ALA A 468 46.07 25.09 -6.53
N THR A 469 46.74 26.00 -7.23
CA THR A 469 48.16 25.89 -7.64
C THR A 469 49.14 26.51 -6.63
N ASN A 470 48.64 27.16 -5.58
CA ASN A 470 49.45 27.84 -4.56
C ASN A 470 50.35 26.87 -3.78
N VAL A 471 51.38 27.43 -3.16
CA VAL A 471 52.40 26.73 -2.37
C VAL A 471 52.33 27.17 -0.91
N VAL A 472 52.61 26.24 0.01
CA VAL A 472 52.58 26.49 1.46
C VAL A 472 53.90 27.14 1.88
N GLN A 473 53.87 28.28 2.57
CA GLN A 473 55.07 28.92 3.11
C GLN A 473 55.76 28.02 4.16
N ILE A 474 57.07 28.20 4.37
CA ILE A 474 57.86 27.34 5.28
C ILE A 474 57.33 27.32 6.73
N ASP A 475 56.77 28.43 7.20
CA ASP A 475 56.16 28.59 8.53
C ASP A 475 54.69 28.14 8.60
N GLN A 476 54.11 27.76 7.46
CA GLN A 476 52.71 27.35 7.27
C GLN A 476 51.67 28.46 7.55
N LEU A 477 52.08 29.71 7.70
CA LEU A 477 51.16 30.81 8.04
C LEU A 477 50.54 31.49 6.80
N ALA A 478 51.00 31.14 5.60
CA ALA A 478 50.52 31.72 4.35
C ALA A 478 50.52 30.73 3.18
N CYS A 479 49.59 30.94 2.25
CA CYS A 479 49.54 30.32 0.93
C CYS A 479 49.91 31.36 -0.11
N ILE A 480 50.99 31.13 -0.84
CA ILE A 480 51.56 32.08 -1.81
C ILE A 480 51.65 31.43 -3.19
N GLU A 481 51.75 32.22 -4.26
CA GLU A 481 51.78 31.68 -5.63
C GLU A 481 53.10 30.98 -5.97
N LYS A 482 54.22 31.48 -5.44
CA LYS A 482 55.58 30.97 -5.70
C LYS A 482 56.46 31.10 -4.47
N CYS A 483 57.35 30.15 -4.24
CA CYS A 483 58.32 30.22 -3.14
C CYS A 483 59.28 31.41 -3.31
N PRO A 484 59.69 32.07 -2.21
CA PRO A 484 60.72 33.10 -2.22
C PRO A 484 62.08 32.59 -2.74
N ASN A 485 62.98 33.52 -3.09
CA ASN A 485 64.34 33.16 -3.51
C ASN A 485 65.07 32.39 -2.41
N GLY A 486 65.82 31.35 -2.79
CA GLY A 486 66.47 30.41 -1.88
C GLY A 486 65.57 29.24 -1.44
N GLU A 487 64.33 29.17 -1.94
CA GLU A 487 63.36 28.12 -1.61
C GLU A 487 62.71 27.52 -2.87
N TYR A 488 62.21 26.29 -2.76
CA TYR A 488 61.48 25.58 -3.81
C TYR A 488 60.29 24.80 -3.22
N ALA A 489 59.26 24.54 -4.02
CA ALA A 489 58.09 23.78 -3.59
C ALA A 489 58.40 22.29 -3.61
N LYS A 490 58.34 21.63 -2.46
CA LYS A 490 58.65 20.20 -2.30
C LYS A 490 57.40 19.37 -2.00
N GLY A 491 57.34 18.18 -2.62
CA GLY A 491 56.34 17.15 -2.32
C GLY A 491 54.93 17.45 -2.82
N ASN A 492 53.99 16.56 -2.52
CA ASN A 492 52.60 16.63 -2.99
C ASN A 492 51.81 17.81 -2.41
N ASN A 493 52.24 18.34 -1.27
CA ASN A 493 51.61 19.48 -0.61
C ASN A 493 52.18 20.82 -1.09
N LYS A 494 53.21 20.78 -1.96
CA LYS A 494 53.93 21.95 -2.49
C LYS A 494 54.37 22.91 -1.38
N GLN A 495 55.01 22.41 -0.34
CA GLN A 495 55.52 23.25 0.75
C GLN A 495 56.89 23.80 0.39
N CYS A 496 57.08 25.10 0.58
CA CYS A 496 58.36 25.77 0.36
C CYS A 496 59.42 25.22 1.32
N THR A 497 60.53 24.77 0.74
CA THR A 497 61.68 24.19 1.42
C THR A 497 62.93 24.92 0.95
N LYS A 498 63.89 25.13 1.85
CA LYS A 498 65.16 25.80 1.51
C LYS A 498 66.02 24.95 0.56
N CYS A 499 66.70 25.60 -0.38
CA CYS A 499 67.74 24.96 -1.18
C CYS A 499 68.87 24.46 -0.27
N THR A 500 69.36 23.24 -0.52
CA THR A 500 70.50 22.66 0.20
C THR A 500 71.83 23.05 -0.42
N THR A 501 71.83 23.38 -1.73
CA THR A 501 73.03 23.85 -2.43
C THR A 501 73.46 25.22 -1.90
N MET A 502 74.70 25.29 -1.39
CA MET A 502 75.27 26.53 -0.88
C MET A 502 75.35 27.62 -1.97
N ASN A 503 75.02 28.86 -1.62
CA ASN A 503 74.99 30.02 -2.53
C ASN A 503 73.99 29.91 -3.71
N CYS A 504 72.96 29.07 -3.57
CA CYS A 504 71.91 28.94 -4.57
C CYS A 504 70.79 29.97 -4.38
N ALA A 505 70.44 30.71 -5.44
CA ALA A 505 69.37 31.70 -5.45
C ALA A 505 68.02 31.10 -5.86
N THR A 506 67.99 30.15 -6.78
CA THR A 506 66.79 29.36 -7.12
C THR A 506 67.20 27.92 -7.36
N CYS A 507 66.41 26.97 -6.88
CA CYS A 507 66.62 25.55 -7.11
C CYS A 507 65.32 24.86 -7.57
N ASP A 508 65.47 23.72 -8.23
CA ASP A 508 64.38 22.87 -8.71
C ASP A 508 64.58 21.43 -8.21
N THR A 509 63.55 20.59 -8.24
CA THR A 509 63.65 19.20 -7.79
C THR A 509 63.95 18.26 -8.94
N TYR A 510 65.02 17.48 -8.81
CA TYR A 510 65.28 16.34 -9.65
C TYR A 510 65.41 15.09 -8.78
N ASP A 511 64.38 14.25 -8.80
CA ASP A 511 64.32 12.97 -8.09
C ASP A 511 64.44 13.12 -6.55
N THR A 512 65.65 12.93 -5.99
CA THR A 512 65.90 12.88 -4.53
C THR A 512 66.74 14.05 -3.98
N TYR A 513 67.22 14.96 -4.84
CA TYR A 513 68.02 16.13 -4.44
C TYR A 513 67.55 17.41 -5.15
N ASP A 514 67.79 18.57 -4.54
CA ASP A 514 67.55 19.87 -5.16
C ASP A 514 68.72 20.26 -6.07
N VAL A 515 68.39 20.75 -7.26
CA VAL A 515 69.33 21.17 -8.29
C VAL A 515 69.31 22.68 -8.37
N CYS A 516 70.47 23.31 -8.21
CA CYS A 516 70.54 24.76 -8.33
C CYS A 516 70.35 25.21 -9.80
N THR A 517 69.46 26.18 -10.00
CA THR A 517 69.12 26.75 -11.31
C THR A 517 69.62 28.19 -11.47
N SER A 518 69.89 28.90 -10.38
CA SER A 518 70.60 30.19 -10.39
C SER A 518 71.34 30.42 -9.07
N CYS A 519 72.42 31.19 -9.10
CA CYS A 519 73.27 31.44 -7.94
C CYS A 519 73.07 32.84 -7.36
N THR A 520 73.30 32.99 -6.05
CA THR A 520 73.36 34.31 -5.42
C THR A 520 74.60 35.04 -5.92
N SER A 521 74.48 36.34 -6.24
CA SER A 521 75.63 37.15 -6.66
C SER A 521 76.70 37.17 -5.54
N PRO A 522 78.00 36.99 -5.83
CA PRO A 522 78.66 36.98 -7.15
C PRO A 522 78.95 35.58 -7.75
N TYR A 523 78.35 34.52 -7.22
CA TYR A 523 78.63 33.15 -7.65
C TYR A 523 78.03 32.84 -9.02
N VAL A 524 78.72 31.99 -9.80
CA VAL A 524 78.31 31.60 -11.15
C VAL A 524 77.92 30.13 -11.17
N LEU A 525 76.79 29.80 -11.79
CA LEU A 525 76.29 28.43 -11.88
C LEU A 525 77.17 27.63 -12.84
N ASN A 526 77.76 26.54 -12.34
CA ASN A 526 78.40 25.55 -13.19
C ASN A 526 77.31 24.71 -13.88
N THR A 527 77.21 24.82 -15.20
CA THR A 527 76.14 24.18 -15.98
C THR A 527 76.20 22.65 -15.95
N THR A 528 77.36 22.06 -15.64
CA THR A 528 77.61 20.62 -15.60
C THR A 528 77.39 20.05 -14.19
N THR A 529 78.01 20.64 -13.18
CA THR A 529 77.91 20.15 -11.79
C THR A 529 76.68 20.68 -11.06
N LYS A 530 76.00 21.71 -11.61
CA LYS A 530 74.87 22.41 -10.99
C LYS A 530 75.20 23.03 -9.61
N LEU A 531 76.48 23.24 -9.34
CA LEU A 531 76.98 23.93 -8.14
C LEU A 531 77.30 25.39 -8.45
N CYS A 532 77.15 26.25 -7.44
CA CYS A 532 77.50 27.67 -7.50
C CYS A 532 78.97 27.87 -7.13
N ASN A 533 79.80 28.15 -8.12
CA ASN A 533 81.23 28.34 -7.94
C ASN A 533 81.59 29.83 -7.94
N PRO A 534 82.66 30.24 -7.23
CA PRO A 534 83.23 31.56 -7.42
C PRO A 534 83.73 31.73 -8.87
N PRO A 535 83.73 32.94 -9.43
CA PRO A 535 84.21 33.20 -10.79
C PRO A 535 85.69 32.79 -10.95
N GLN A 536 86.04 32.12 -12.06
CA GLN A 536 87.43 31.74 -12.35
C GLN A 536 88.29 32.97 -12.69
N SER A 537 89.47 33.09 -12.07
CA SER A 537 90.49 34.07 -12.45
C SER A 537 91.27 33.61 -13.68
N ASP A 538 91.55 34.53 -14.61
CA ASP A 538 92.36 34.31 -15.83
C ASP A 538 93.83 34.80 -15.66
N CYS A 539 94.19 35.22 -14.46
CA CYS A 539 95.47 35.87 -14.11
C CYS A 539 96.69 34.94 -14.00
N GLY A 540 96.54 33.64 -14.28
CA GLY A 540 97.60 32.64 -14.14
C GLY A 540 97.90 32.23 -12.68
N ASP A 541 98.83 31.29 -12.52
CA ASP A 541 99.19 30.74 -11.21
C ASP A 541 99.76 31.81 -10.27
N GLY A 542 99.32 31.81 -9.02
CA GLY A 542 99.79 32.72 -7.98
C GLY A 542 99.19 34.13 -8.02
N LYS A 543 98.15 34.36 -8.84
CA LYS A 543 97.45 35.65 -8.95
C LYS A 543 95.92 35.52 -8.90
N PHE A 544 95.24 36.56 -8.41
CA PHE A 544 93.79 36.72 -8.43
C PHE A 544 93.39 38.04 -9.09
N GLY A 545 92.16 38.13 -9.58
CA GLY A 545 91.66 39.25 -10.38
C GLY A 545 91.27 38.82 -11.80
N MET A 546 91.00 39.80 -12.65
CA MET A 546 90.74 39.61 -14.08
C MET A 546 91.70 40.46 -14.91
N THR A 547 92.18 39.96 -16.05
CA THR A 547 93.07 40.74 -16.91
C THR A 547 92.46 42.10 -17.29
N PRO A 548 93.23 43.21 -17.25
CA PRO A 548 94.66 43.33 -16.93
C PRO A 548 95.00 43.49 -15.44
N ASN A 549 94.00 43.58 -14.55
CA ASN A 549 94.18 43.90 -13.12
C ASN A 549 94.39 42.64 -12.27
N CYS A 550 95.57 42.05 -12.39
CA CYS A 550 95.96 40.85 -11.64
C CYS A 550 96.83 41.19 -10.43
N GLU A 551 96.42 40.78 -9.24
CA GLU A 551 97.18 40.92 -8.00
C GLU A 551 97.76 39.57 -7.55
N ASN A 552 98.93 39.58 -6.91
CA ASN A 552 99.56 38.36 -6.39
C ASN A 552 98.81 37.82 -5.17
N CYS A 553 98.74 36.50 -5.06
CA CYS A 553 98.33 35.83 -3.83
C CYS A 553 99.30 36.19 -2.69
N GLY A 554 98.78 36.51 -1.50
CA GLY A 554 99.58 36.74 -0.30
C GLY A 554 99.91 35.47 0.50
N VAL A 555 99.35 34.33 0.10
CA VAL A 555 99.66 33.01 0.67
C VAL A 555 100.85 32.38 -0.04
N GLU A 556 101.88 32.03 0.71
CA GLU A 556 103.12 31.44 0.20
C GLU A 556 102.85 30.06 -0.44
N ASN A 557 103.49 29.81 -1.59
CA ASN A 557 103.32 28.60 -2.41
C ASN A 557 101.86 28.34 -2.88
N CYS A 558 101.05 29.40 -3.00
CA CYS A 558 99.69 29.32 -3.52
C CYS A 558 99.65 29.35 -5.05
N LYS A 559 98.96 28.37 -5.66
CA LYS A 559 98.70 28.29 -7.09
C LYS A 559 97.44 29.07 -7.51
N MET A 560 96.36 29.00 -6.74
CA MET A 560 95.12 29.73 -7.04
C MET A 560 94.56 30.35 -5.76
N CYS A 561 94.30 31.66 -5.78
CA CYS A 561 93.65 32.38 -4.69
C CYS A 561 92.46 33.18 -5.19
N VAL A 562 91.51 33.48 -4.32
CA VAL A 562 90.35 34.35 -4.61
C VAL A 562 90.55 35.78 -4.10
N ASP A 563 91.45 35.95 -3.14
CA ASP A 563 91.88 37.22 -2.55
C ASP A 563 93.33 37.09 -2.05
N LYS A 564 93.89 38.15 -1.42
CA LYS A 564 95.26 38.14 -0.89
C LYS A 564 95.52 37.09 0.20
N THR A 565 94.49 36.60 0.88
CA THR A 565 94.61 35.77 2.09
C THR A 565 94.14 34.33 1.92
N SER A 566 93.36 34.04 0.89
CA SER A 566 92.67 32.76 0.72
C SER A 566 93.27 31.95 -0.43
N CYS A 567 93.96 30.85 -0.13
CA CYS A 567 94.48 29.94 -1.15
C CYS A 567 93.53 28.74 -1.38
N ASN A 568 93.02 28.62 -2.60
CA ASN A 568 92.16 27.51 -3.02
C ASN A 568 92.95 26.30 -3.53
N LYS A 569 94.18 26.50 -4.00
CA LYS A 569 95.03 25.43 -4.51
C LYS A 569 96.50 25.76 -4.33
N CYS A 570 97.28 24.83 -3.79
CA CYS A 570 98.72 24.98 -3.61
C CYS A 570 99.51 24.63 -4.89
N LEU A 571 100.75 25.14 -4.98
CA LEU A 571 101.70 24.75 -6.02
C LEU A 571 102.08 23.27 -5.88
N ASN A 572 102.35 22.62 -7.02
CA ASN A 572 102.75 21.20 -7.04
C ASN A 572 103.98 20.98 -6.16
N GLY A 573 103.89 20.01 -5.25
CA GLY A 573 104.92 19.75 -4.25
C GLY A 573 104.63 20.40 -2.90
N PHE A 574 103.65 21.30 -2.76
CA PHE A 574 103.23 21.91 -1.49
C PHE A 574 101.75 21.62 -1.18
N ASP A 575 101.30 20.37 -1.44
CA ASP A 575 99.89 19.97 -1.48
C ASP A 575 99.18 19.88 -0.10
N ILE A 576 99.69 20.59 0.92
CA ILE A 576 99.14 20.59 2.28
C ILE A 576 98.82 22.03 2.69
N TYR A 577 97.55 22.34 2.91
CA TYR A 577 97.12 23.66 3.41
C TYR A 577 97.00 23.66 4.93
N PHE A 578 97.75 24.53 5.60
CA PHE A 578 97.70 24.69 7.06
C PHE A 578 98.03 26.14 7.45
N GLU A 579 97.21 26.76 8.30
CA GLU A 579 97.38 28.13 8.82
C GLU A 579 97.76 29.18 7.74
N ASN A 580 96.99 29.25 6.65
CA ASN A 580 97.24 30.15 5.51
C ASN A 580 98.62 29.98 4.85
N LYS A 581 99.15 28.77 4.83
CA LYS A 581 100.36 28.39 4.09
C LYS A 581 100.19 27.05 3.37
N CYS A 582 100.84 26.94 2.22
CA CYS A 582 100.99 25.68 1.50
C CYS A 582 102.33 25.04 1.87
N LEU A 583 102.28 23.84 2.45
CA LEU A 583 103.40 23.12 3.06
C LEU A 583 103.69 21.80 2.33
N GLN A 584 104.95 21.36 2.41
CA GLN A 584 105.40 20.04 1.94
C GLN A 584 105.09 18.91 2.95
N LYS A 585 105.19 19.21 4.25
CA LYS A 585 104.95 18.29 5.37
C LYS A 585 104.21 19.04 6.48
N CYS A 586 103.35 18.35 7.22
CA CYS A 586 102.72 18.90 8.42
C CYS A 586 103.75 19.19 9.53
N PRO A 587 103.55 20.26 10.33
CA PRO A 587 104.38 20.56 11.49
C PRO A 587 104.22 19.49 12.58
N SER A 588 105.17 19.44 13.53
CA SER A 588 105.15 18.50 14.65
C SER A 588 103.84 18.60 15.44
N GLY A 589 103.30 17.44 15.85
CA GLY A 589 101.99 17.36 16.53
C GLY A 589 100.79 17.35 15.59
N TYR A 590 101.01 17.34 14.27
CA TYR A 590 99.95 17.21 13.26
C TYR A 590 100.32 16.13 12.23
N PHE A 591 99.32 15.44 11.68
CA PHE A 591 99.49 14.47 10.60
C PHE A 591 98.71 14.90 9.35
N LYS A 592 99.15 14.44 8.17
CA LYS A 592 98.50 14.74 6.90
C LYS A 592 97.23 13.92 6.76
N SER A 593 96.08 14.58 6.77
CA SER A 593 94.78 14.03 6.39
C SER A 593 94.39 14.62 5.04
N GLN A 594 94.48 13.80 3.99
CA GLN A 594 94.31 14.22 2.60
C GLN A 594 95.20 15.41 2.21
N THR A 595 94.68 16.64 2.19
CA THR A 595 95.39 17.88 1.79
C THR A 595 95.48 18.91 2.92
N ILE A 596 95.14 18.55 4.16
CA ILE A 596 95.24 19.41 5.34
C ILE A 596 96.02 18.72 6.47
N CYS A 597 96.46 19.50 7.45
CA CYS A 597 97.06 18.97 8.68
C CYS A 597 96.01 18.87 9.79
N GLU A 598 95.82 17.67 10.31
CA GLU A 598 94.96 17.42 11.47
C GLU A 598 95.83 17.21 12.72
N LYS A 599 95.36 17.69 13.87
CA LYS A 599 96.10 17.59 15.13
C LYS A 599 96.15 16.14 15.58
N CYS A 600 97.33 15.67 15.99
CA CYS A 600 97.47 14.37 16.63
C CYS A 600 96.64 14.32 17.92
N LYS A 601 96.11 13.14 18.25
CA LYS A 601 95.42 12.86 19.51
C LYS A 601 96.42 12.92 20.67
N GLU A 602 95.91 13.24 21.86
CA GLU A 602 96.74 13.34 23.07
C GLU A 602 97.31 11.99 23.51
N THR A 603 96.62 10.89 23.22
CA THR A 603 97.05 9.52 23.52
C THR A 603 96.70 8.56 22.38
N TYR A 604 97.50 7.51 22.22
CA TYR A 604 97.30 6.44 21.24
C TYR A 604 97.46 5.08 21.89
N ASP A 605 96.64 4.10 21.47
CA ASP A 605 96.77 2.71 21.89
C ASP A 605 97.97 2.04 21.21
N THR A 606 98.85 1.41 21.99
CA THR A 606 100.00 0.65 21.48
C THR A 606 99.79 -0.85 21.62
N PRO A 607 100.13 -1.68 20.61
CA PRO A 607 100.85 -1.33 19.37
C PRO A 607 99.97 -0.67 18.31
N CYS A 608 100.54 0.31 17.58
CA CYS A 608 99.79 1.12 16.60
C CYS A 608 99.15 0.30 15.48
N THR A 609 97.84 0.43 15.35
CA THR A 609 97.01 -0.27 14.35
C THR A 609 96.81 0.52 13.06
N ASP A 610 96.95 1.86 13.09
CA ASP A 610 96.73 2.74 11.95
C ASP A 610 97.91 3.68 11.62
N LYS A 611 97.78 4.39 10.50
CA LYS A 611 98.80 5.30 9.97
C LYS A 611 98.93 6.59 10.81
N GLU A 612 97.84 7.04 11.41
CA GLU A 612 97.80 8.22 12.30
C GLU A 612 98.67 7.95 13.54
N CYS A 613 98.38 6.85 14.25
CA CYS A 613 99.13 6.39 15.40
C CYS A 613 100.60 6.25 15.07
N ARG A 614 100.97 5.62 13.93
CA ARG A 614 102.37 5.46 13.53
C ARG A 614 103.07 6.81 13.32
N ILE A 615 102.46 7.76 12.62
CA ILE A 615 103.08 9.07 12.38
C ILE A 615 103.20 9.86 13.68
N CYS A 616 102.13 9.92 14.47
CA CYS A 616 102.06 10.71 15.69
C CYS A 616 102.82 10.09 16.89
N THR A 617 103.15 8.78 16.86
CA THR A 617 104.00 8.14 17.89
C THR A 617 105.48 8.03 17.49
N ILE A 618 105.82 8.03 16.19
CA ILE A 618 107.22 8.02 15.72
C ILE A 618 107.90 9.38 15.92
N ASP A 619 107.22 10.49 15.62
CA ASP A 619 107.81 11.82 15.83
C ASP A 619 107.94 12.14 17.34
N ASN A 620 107.08 11.60 18.20
CA ASN A 620 107.24 11.67 19.67
C ASN A 620 108.37 10.76 20.22
N ASN A 621 108.72 9.66 19.53
CA ASN A 621 109.80 8.76 19.96
C ASN A 621 111.21 9.28 19.62
N LYS A 622 111.35 10.28 18.75
CA LYS A 622 112.64 10.95 18.54
C LYS A 622 112.98 11.87 19.72
N ASP A 623 112.00 12.54 20.31
CA ASP A 623 112.21 13.34 21.52
C ASP A 623 112.38 12.45 22.77
N ALA A 624 111.60 11.36 22.90
CA ALA A 624 111.76 10.43 24.03
C ALA A 624 113.10 9.67 24.03
N ALA A 625 113.62 9.26 22.86
CA ALA A 625 114.93 8.59 22.75
C ALA A 625 116.11 9.54 23.05
N VAL A 626 115.98 10.83 22.71
CA VAL A 626 116.97 11.87 23.07
C VAL A 626 116.90 12.19 24.56
N GLN A 627 115.70 12.21 25.16
CA GLN A 627 115.50 12.49 26.58
C GLN A 627 116.01 11.34 27.48
N VAL A 628 115.80 10.08 27.09
CA VAL A 628 116.38 8.90 27.78
C VAL A 628 117.90 8.85 27.61
N ALA A 629 118.44 9.22 26.44
CA ALA A 629 119.89 9.29 26.24
C ALA A 629 120.53 10.39 27.11
N ILE A 630 119.88 11.55 27.28
CA ILE A 630 120.34 12.64 28.16
C ILE A 630 120.29 12.22 29.64
N GLU A 631 119.21 11.57 30.09
CA GLU A 631 119.12 11.10 31.47
C GLU A 631 120.12 9.97 31.79
N VAL A 632 120.36 9.04 30.86
CA VAL A 632 121.39 7.99 31.03
C VAL A 632 122.80 8.59 31.05
N VAL A 633 123.09 9.60 30.22
CA VAL A 633 124.39 10.30 30.24
C VAL A 633 124.56 11.12 31.53
N MET A 634 123.52 11.80 32.00
CA MET A 634 123.54 12.53 33.28
C MET A 634 123.69 11.59 34.48
N PHE A 635 123.05 10.41 34.46
CA PHE A 635 123.16 9.40 35.53
C PHE A 635 124.55 8.73 35.52
N MET A 636 125.11 8.44 34.35
CA MET A 636 126.50 7.97 34.20
C MET A 636 127.51 9.01 34.70
N LEU A 637 127.30 10.30 34.40
CA LEU A 637 128.15 11.39 34.90
C LEU A 637 128.03 11.57 36.42
N PHE A 638 126.84 11.34 37.00
CA PHE A 638 126.63 11.36 38.45
C PHE A 638 127.32 10.19 39.17
N ILE A 639 127.33 8.99 38.59
CA ILE A 639 128.05 7.82 39.13
C ILE A 639 129.58 8.00 39.03
N ILE A 640 130.08 8.74 38.04
CA ILE A 640 131.52 9.07 37.91
C ILE A 640 131.94 10.18 38.91
N MET A 641 131.00 10.92 39.50
CA MET A 641 131.24 11.99 40.48
C MET A 641 131.00 11.59 41.96
N ILE A 642 130.76 10.30 42.26
CA ILE A 642 130.70 9.75 43.64
C ILE A 642 131.91 8.87 43.91
#